data_AF-K3W8J5-F1
#
_entry.id   AF-K3W8J5-F1
#
_cell.length_a   1.000
_cell.length_b   1.000
_cell.length_c   1.000
_cell.angle_alpha   90.00
_cell.angle_beta   90.00
_cell.angle_gamma   90.00
#
_symmetry.space_group_name_H-M   'P 1'
#
loop_
_entity.id
_entity.type
_entity.pdbx_description
1 polymer ?
#
loop_
_entity_poly.entity_id
_entity_poly.type
_entity_poly.pdbx_seq_one_letter_code
_entity_poly.pdbx_strand_id
1 'polypeptide(L)'
;MHRAVVLVAAVYYFVLCMRSTIATTHILRDMNNPGSVGTPDVGYLIGTYIGTKTIRESLLVTLALQGDTSPRNGTLYLEAAGPSMDICAGIMAVQHDIYTDAFLRSIYDAVVRGTTYNLTFLAAEETELIMPVVDCMSSAIFFGYLPTGKFTFLTRKTHDPDDVAIVTLQLYNQEYLIASQSERGPASVATMTYINDLRAPSVTHYFLVSLGYPYAEFDFRVHQLVNVTDEGMWCLESVPDTRSGEIPKILTTAFRSGLYMKSETEQFNIVNQVPLLSNIPRDVITQSVSATKTVMHDSWAWVHGIQFFLGVDLLLNLGVLFLVVYRNVQTGKLWIGDAFVSVSTKILLVSAAVLLSWYFNGFWALFEFCVHDANRVLGLDMLIYDDMIHVDLLCIYFSLCGVIGRLFHARVDPALAMICFTLGYELRHKIIAIFPKTKAALYAYAYRTYVDGVPLWVEGQELISPMSFWTSHLLHNKSATFVFQTLLPIFSTLIFVVAAVIGDKVYHYFFHEAARTQTSSGSSTAARSGRDGDTQLLRKRVLTLFEIATGAELESRCGIMTSYETYLFIKGMKFASADGIYSNGFVIVNDKFVIQSSDYWSIVLMKIVQRRFRTVYAYEIVGTTVQQTARLVYPRTFTFKELLSLNITVLS
;
A
#
# COMPACT_ATOMS: atom_id res chain seq x y z
N MET A 1 -27.44 9.75 21.31
CA MET A 1 -26.39 10.16 20.36
C MET A 1 -25.19 9.21 20.37
N HIS A 2 -24.53 8.95 21.50
CA HIS A 2 -23.34 8.05 21.58
C HIS A 2 -23.54 6.67 20.91
N ARG A 3 -24.67 5.98 21.15
CA ARG A 3 -25.02 4.70 20.49
C ARG A 3 -25.06 4.75 18.97
N ALA A 4 -25.48 5.88 18.41
CA ALA A 4 -25.49 6.06 16.96
C ALA A 4 -24.07 6.19 16.41
N VAL A 5 -23.15 6.83 17.15
CA VAL A 5 -21.73 6.90 16.77
C VAL A 5 -21.09 5.52 16.74
N VAL A 6 -21.39 4.67 17.73
CA VAL A 6 -20.90 3.29 17.79
C VAL A 6 -21.45 2.45 16.64
N LEU A 7 -22.73 2.63 16.30
CA LEU A 7 -23.33 1.97 15.13
C LEU A 7 -22.64 2.42 13.83
N VAL A 8 -22.37 3.72 13.67
CA VAL A 8 -21.61 4.25 12.52
C VAL A 8 -20.20 3.66 12.47
N ALA A 9 -19.51 3.54 13.60
CA ALA A 9 -18.19 2.90 13.67
C ALA A 9 -18.24 1.42 13.24
N ALA A 10 -19.28 0.68 13.62
CA ALA A 10 -19.46 -0.71 13.20
C ALA A 10 -19.75 -0.82 11.68
N VAL A 11 -20.60 0.05 11.14
CA VAL A 11 -20.85 0.12 9.69
C VAL A 11 -19.56 0.47 8.94
N TYR A 12 -18.79 1.42 9.46
CA TYR A 12 -17.49 1.79 8.90
C TYR A 12 -16.52 0.60 8.90
N TYR A 13 -16.43 -0.14 10.00
CA TYR A 13 -15.60 -1.35 10.08
C TYR A 13 -16.03 -2.43 9.05
N PHE A 14 -17.34 -2.61 8.83
CA PHE A 14 -17.85 -3.47 7.76
C PHE A 14 -17.39 -2.99 6.37
N VAL A 15 -17.50 -1.70 6.08
CA VAL A 15 -17.05 -1.12 4.80
C VAL A 15 -15.56 -1.39 4.59
N LEU A 16 -14.73 -1.20 5.61
CA LEU A 16 -13.30 -1.49 5.53
C LEU A 16 -13.03 -2.97 5.22
N CYS A 17 -13.73 -3.91 5.86
CA CYS A 17 -13.60 -5.35 5.56
C CYS A 17 -13.94 -5.67 4.09
N MET A 18 -14.99 -5.04 3.54
CA MET A 18 -15.35 -5.22 2.14
C MET A 18 -14.33 -4.59 1.18
N ARG A 19 -13.77 -3.43 1.52
CA ARG A 19 -12.68 -2.81 0.73
C ARG A 19 -11.43 -3.69 0.69
N SER A 20 -11.02 -4.22 1.84
CA SER A 20 -9.92 -5.20 1.93
C SER A 20 -10.18 -6.45 1.08
N THR A 21 -11.43 -6.93 1.04
CA THR A 21 -11.84 -8.05 0.17
C THR A 21 -11.69 -7.69 -1.31
N ILE A 22 -12.14 -6.50 -1.72
CA ILE A 22 -12.01 -6.02 -3.10
C ILE A 22 -10.53 -5.90 -3.49
N ALA A 23 -9.70 -5.28 -2.64
CA ALA A 23 -8.26 -5.17 -2.83
C ALA A 23 -7.59 -6.56 -2.99
N THR A 24 -7.97 -7.52 -2.14
CA THR A 24 -7.52 -8.92 -2.26
C THR A 24 -7.88 -9.50 -3.63
N THR A 25 -9.10 -9.28 -4.12
CA THR A 25 -9.51 -9.78 -5.44
C THR A 25 -8.82 -9.07 -6.60
N HIS A 26 -8.45 -7.78 -6.44
CA HIS A 26 -7.73 -7.03 -7.47
C HIS A 26 -6.31 -7.56 -7.64
N ILE A 27 -5.61 -7.82 -6.52
CA ILE A 27 -4.25 -8.39 -6.56
C ILE A 27 -4.26 -9.82 -7.12
N LEU A 28 -5.20 -10.68 -6.70
CA LEU A 28 -5.29 -12.05 -7.21
C LEU A 28 -5.64 -12.15 -8.70
N ARG A 29 -6.18 -11.09 -9.29
CA ARG A 29 -6.57 -11.01 -10.70
C ARG A 29 -5.59 -10.22 -11.54
N ASP A 30 -4.46 -9.78 -10.96
CA ASP A 30 -3.46 -8.95 -11.63
C ASP A 30 -4.10 -7.73 -12.30
N MET A 31 -5.00 -7.07 -11.58
CA MET A 31 -5.72 -5.92 -12.14
C MET A 31 -4.76 -4.82 -12.56
N ASN A 32 -5.00 -4.28 -13.75
CA ASN A 32 -4.23 -3.19 -14.32
C ASN A 32 -4.22 -1.96 -13.39
N ASN A 33 -3.01 -1.55 -13.00
CA ASN A 33 -2.79 -0.33 -12.23
C ASN A 33 -2.72 0.90 -13.15
N PRO A 34 -3.07 2.09 -12.64
CA PRO A 34 -2.91 3.33 -13.39
C PRO A 34 -1.43 3.58 -13.68
N GLY A 35 -1.13 4.03 -14.91
CA GLY A 35 0.18 4.57 -15.24
C GLY A 35 0.34 5.98 -14.68
N SER A 36 1.58 6.38 -14.40
CA SER A 36 1.91 7.75 -14.06
C SER A 36 3.07 8.26 -14.92
N VAL A 37 3.26 9.57 -14.94
CA VAL A 37 4.33 10.22 -15.69
C VAL A 37 5.30 10.82 -14.68
N GLY A 38 6.57 10.46 -14.81
CA GLY A 38 7.63 10.94 -13.94
C GLY A 38 7.96 12.42 -14.19
N THR A 39 8.77 12.97 -13.29
CA THR A 39 9.35 14.31 -13.47
C THR A 39 10.39 14.28 -14.60
N PRO A 40 10.47 15.35 -15.44
CA PRO A 40 11.49 15.42 -16.47
C PRO A 40 12.91 15.48 -15.88
N ASP A 41 13.82 14.65 -16.39
CA ASP A 41 15.27 14.84 -16.27
C ASP A 41 15.69 15.94 -17.23
N VAL A 42 16.41 16.96 -16.75
CA VAL A 42 16.70 18.17 -17.55
C VAL A 42 18.20 18.37 -17.70
N GLY A 43 18.63 18.62 -18.94
CA GLY A 43 19.92 19.21 -19.29
C GLY A 43 19.79 20.74 -19.37
N TYR A 44 20.17 21.40 -18.29
CA TYR A 44 19.97 22.85 -18.14
C TYR A 44 20.86 23.68 -19.05
N LEU A 45 22.14 23.32 -19.19
CA LEU A 45 23.09 24.10 -19.96
C LEU A 45 22.96 23.80 -21.44
N ILE A 46 22.86 22.52 -21.82
CA ILE A 46 22.73 22.13 -23.22
C ILE A 46 21.56 22.85 -23.89
N GLY A 47 20.43 23.01 -23.19
CA GLY A 47 19.25 23.72 -23.71
C GLY A 47 19.43 25.20 -23.95
N THR A 48 20.42 25.83 -23.31
CA THR A 48 20.82 27.22 -23.56
C THR A 48 21.76 27.29 -24.77
N TYR A 49 22.70 26.35 -24.87
CA TYR A 49 23.73 26.38 -25.91
C TYR A 49 23.21 25.97 -27.29
N ILE A 50 22.23 25.06 -27.39
CA ILE A 50 21.68 24.63 -28.68
C ILE A 50 20.78 25.69 -29.35
N GLY A 51 20.25 26.65 -28.58
CA GLY A 51 19.40 27.71 -29.11
C GLY A 51 18.03 27.22 -29.60
N THR A 52 17.52 27.83 -30.68
CA THR A 52 16.17 27.59 -31.24
C THR A 52 16.15 27.42 -32.76
N LYS A 53 17.31 27.42 -33.42
CA LYS A 53 17.44 27.37 -34.89
C LYS A 53 18.26 26.14 -35.31
N THR A 54 19.08 26.27 -36.35
CA THR A 54 20.04 25.23 -36.77
C THR A 54 21.14 25.07 -35.72
N ILE A 55 21.69 23.86 -35.61
CA ILE A 55 22.81 23.59 -34.71
C ILE A 55 24.06 24.37 -35.13
N ARG A 56 24.26 24.61 -36.43
CA ARG A 56 25.35 25.46 -36.95
C ARG A 56 25.33 26.89 -36.38
N GLU A 57 24.14 27.48 -36.21
CA GLU A 57 23.96 28.82 -35.62
C GLU A 57 23.99 28.82 -34.07
N SER A 58 24.08 27.65 -33.44
CA SER A 58 24.00 27.53 -31.98
C SER A 58 25.24 28.08 -31.27
N LEU A 59 25.13 28.36 -29.97
CA LEU A 59 26.27 28.78 -29.15
C LEU A 59 27.28 27.65 -28.93
N LEU A 60 26.88 26.37 -29.10
CA LEU A 60 27.86 25.27 -29.13
C LEU A 60 28.89 25.52 -30.22
N VAL A 61 28.44 25.84 -31.43
CA VAL A 61 29.34 25.99 -32.57
C VAL A 61 29.97 27.39 -32.60
N THR A 62 29.17 28.43 -32.46
CA THR A 62 29.63 29.82 -32.63
C THR A 62 30.49 30.33 -31.47
N LEU A 63 30.16 29.95 -30.23
CA LEU A 63 30.86 30.41 -29.03
C LEU A 63 31.85 29.36 -28.51
N ALA A 64 31.41 28.12 -28.27
CA ALA A 64 32.28 27.12 -27.66
C ALA A 64 33.34 26.57 -28.63
N LEU A 65 33.00 26.37 -29.91
CA LEU A 65 33.95 25.92 -30.93
C LEU A 65 34.57 27.05 -31.77
N GLN A 66 34.13 28.29 -31.57
CA GLN A 66 34.58 29.47 -32.32
C GLN A 66 34.37 29.34 -33.84
N GLY A 67 33.30 28.64 -34.24
CA GLY A 67 32.90 28.44 -35.65
C GLY A 67 33.62 27.30 -36.36
N ASP A 68 34.64 26.68 -35.77
CA ASP A 68 35.37 25.56 -36.36
C ASP A 68 34.71 24.22 -36.00
N THR A 69 34.29 23.48 -37.03
CA THR A 69 33.61 22.18 -36.92
C THR A 69 34.53 21.01 -37.21
N SER A 70 35.84 21.20 -37.36
CA SER A 70 36.77 20.08 -37.57
C SER A 70 36.69 19.05 -36.43
N PRO A 71 36.85 17.75 -36.73
CA PRO A 71 36.97 16.72 -35.70
C PRO A 71 38.09 17.06 -34.71
N ARG A 72 37.76 16.99 -33.42
CA ARG A 72 38.67 17.32 -32.31
C ARG A 72 38.87 16.10 -31.43
N ASN A 73 40.02 16.05 -30.75
CA ASN A 73 40.24 15.13 -29.64
C ASN A 73 39.70 15.75 -28.35
N GLY A 74 39.19 14.92 -27.44
CA GLY A 74 38.59 15.39 -26.19
C GLY A 74 37.08 15.62 -26.28
N THR A 75 36.52 16.02 -25.14
CA THR A 75 35.08 16.19 -24.88
C THR A 75 34.82 17.61 -24.41
N LEU A 76 33.70 18.19 -24.86
CA LEU A 76 33.26 19.52 -24.43
C LEU A 76 32.35 19.39 -23.21
N TYR A 77 32.79 19.95 -22.09
CA TYR A 77 32.01 20.00 -20.85
C TYR A 77 31.39 21.38 -20.69
N LEU A 78 30.06 21.44 -20.62
CA LEU A 78 29.34 22.68 -20.38
C LEU A 78 29.23 22.90 -18.88
N GLU A 79 29.87 23.96 -18.37
CA GLU A 79 29.75 24.39 -16.98
C GLU A 79 29.06 25.74 -16.85
N ALA A 80 28.64 26.08 -15.63
CA ALA A 80 28.02 27.38 -15.33
C ALA A 80 28.97 28.56 -15.61
N ALA A 81 30.28 28.36 -15.50
CA ALA A 81 31.30 29.37 -15.81
C ALA A 81 31.59 29.50 -17.32
N GLY A 82 31.12 28.55 -18.14
CA GLY A 82 31.38 28.48 -19.58
C GLY A 82 31.80 27.08 -20.03
N PRO A 83 32.10 26.91 -21.33
CA PRO A 83 32.59 25.65 -21.87
C PRO A 83 34.02 25.35 -21.37
N SER A 84 34.27 24.09 -21.03
CA SER A 84 35.55 23.56 -20.56
C SER A 84 35.93 22.29 -21.33
N MET A 85 37.23 21.99 -21.39
CA MET A 85 37.76 20.71 -21.88
C MET A 85 38.14 19.76 -20.74
N ASP A 86 38.11 20.27 -19.50
CA ASP A 86 38.30 19.49 -18.29
C ASP A 86 36.97 18.89 -17.85
N ILE A 87 37.01 17.67 -17.29
CA ILE A 87 35.82 16.98 -16.79
C ILE A 87 35.10 17.82 -15.74
N CYS A 88 33.77 17.71 -15.71
CA CYS A 88 32.89 18.45 -14.80
C CYS A 88 33.42 18.47 -13.36
N ALA A 89 33.65 19.66 -12.80
CA ALA A 89 34.25 19.81 -11.47
C ALA A 89 33.44 19.15 -10.34
N GLY A 90 32.12 19.01 -10.52
CA GLY A 90 31.19 18.42 -9.55
C GLY A 90 30.88 16.94 -9.74
N ILE A 91 31.54 16.24 -10.66
CA ILE A 91 31.21 14.84 -10.94
C ILE A 91 31.59 13.93 -9.77
N MET A 92 30.70 12.99 -9.43
CA MET A 92 30.99 12.00 -8.40
C MET A 92 32.06 11.02 -8.91
N ALA A 93 32.97 10.58 -8.04
CA ALA A 93 34.04 9.66 -8.41
C ALA A 93 33.53 8.37 -9.08
N VAL A 94 32.37 7.86 -8.65
CA VAL A 94 31.73 6.66 -9.21
C VAL A 94 31.20 6.85 -10.64
N GLN A 95 31.00 8.09 -11.09
CA GLN A 95 30.53 8.41 -12.44
C GLN A 95 31.64 8.91 -13.36
N HIS A 96 32.81 9.20 -12.81
CA HIS A 96 33.90 9.84 -13.54
C HIS A 96 34.17 9.15 -14.88
N ASP A 97 34.30 7.82 -14.86
CA ASP A 97 34.68 7.02 -16.02
C ASP A 97 33.60 6.99 -17.12
N ILE A 98 32.32 7.17 -16.76
CA ILE A 98 31.17 7.24 -17.69
C ILE A 98 31.24 8.50 -18.58
N TYR A 99 31.84 9.58 -18.09
CA TYR A 99 31.87 10.85 -18.82
C TYR A 99 33.25 11.20 -19.34
N THR A 100 34.17 10.22 -19.41
CA THR A 100 35.48 10.40 -20.05
C THR A 100 35.38 10.38 -21.57
N ASP A 101 36.31 11.07 -22.23
CA ASP A 101 36.37 11.09 -23.70
C ASP A 101 36.49 9.69 -24.31
N ALA A 102 37.29 8.81 -23.69
CA ALA A 102 37.50 7.44 -24.15
C ALA A 102 36.19 6.64 -24.16
N PHE A 103 35.40 6.71 -23.09
CA PHE A 103 34.16 5.95 -22.99
C PHE A 103 33.03 6.57 -23.83
N LEU A 104 32.91 7.90 -23.88
CA LEU A 104 31.93 8.56 -24.73
C LEU A 104 32.15 8.24 -26.22
N ARG A 105 33.40 8.24 -26.67
CA ARG A 105 33.75 7.84 -28.04
C ARG A 105 33.51 6.36 -28.28
N SER A 106 33.80 5.48 -27.32
CA SER A 106 33.54 4.04 -27.49
C SER A 106 32.05 3.74 -27.67
N ILE A 107 31.16 4.48 -26.98
CA ILE A 107 29.71 4.42 -27.21
C ILE A 107 29.38 4.85 -28.65
N TYR A 108 29.85 6.03 -29.07
CA TYR A 108 29.57 6.55 -30.41
C TYR A 108 30.05 5.59 -31.51
N ASP A 109 31.28 5.08 -31.38
CA ASP A 109 31.88 4.13 -32.32
C ASP A 109 31.08 2.82 -32.36
N ALA A 110 30.61 2.32 -31.21
CA ALA A 110 29.76 1.13 -31.16
C ALA A 110 28.41 1.35 -31.85
N VAL A 111 27.80 2.53 -31.69
CA VAL A 111 26.56 2.90 -32.38
C VAL A 111 26.79 2.94 -33.89
N VAL A 112 27.82 3.64 -34.37
CA VAL A 112 28.14 3.73 -35.81
C VAL A 112 28.42 2.34 -36.39
N ARG A 113 29.32 1.58 -35.73
CA ARG A 113 29.68 0.22 -36.17
C ARG A 113 28.47 -0.71 -36.20
N GLY A 114 27.62 -0.65 -35.18
CA GLY A 114 26.49 -1.55 -34.99
C GLY A 114 25.26 -1.20 -35.83
N THR A 115 25.10 0.04 -36.31
CA THR A 115 23.81 0.49 -36.89
C THR A 115 23.85 0.91 -38.35
N THR A 116 25.04 1.11 -38.93
CA THR A 116 25.21 1.61 -40.32
C THR A 116 24.66 0.69 -41.41
N TYR A 117 24.41 -0.58 -41.10
CA TYR A 117 23.69 -1.49 -42.01
C TYR A 117 22.26 -1.03 -42.33
N ASN A 118 21.66 -0.21 -41.47
CA ASN A 118 20.33 0.36 -41.63
C ASN A 118 20.33 1.89 -41.58
N LEU A 119 21.10 2.48 -40.66
CA LEU A 119 21.21 3.93 -40.47
C LEU A 119 22.40 4.48 -41.27
N THR A 120 22.28 4.46 -42.59
CA THR A 120 23.37 4.82 -43.52
C THR A 120 23.87 6.25 -43.37
N PHE A 121 23.03 7.17 -42.86
CA PHE A 121 23.43 8.54 -42.60
C PHE A 121 24.51 8.68 -41.51
N LEU A 122 24.71 7.66 -40.66
CA LEU A 122 25.79 7.61 -39.67
C LEU A 122 27.08 6.98 -40.22
N ALA A 123 27.09 6.50 -41.46
CA ALA A 123 28.30 5.94 -42.06
C ALA A 123 29.42 6.99 -42.04
N ALA A 124 30.66 6.56 -41.84
CA ALA A 124 31.83 7.46 -41.78
C ALA A 124 32.02 8.29 -43.07
N GLU A 125 31.51 7.78 -44.21
CA GLU A 125 31.50 8.51 -45.48
C GLU A 125 30.53 9.69 -45.47
N GLU A 126 29.46 9.62 -44.67
CA GLU A 126 28.39 10.61 -44.62
C GLU A 126 28.53 11.58 -43.45
N THR A 127 28.82 11.07 -42.26
CA THR A 127 28.85 11.84 -41.02
C THR A 127 30.12 11.53 -40.23
N GLU A 128 30.79 12.57 -39.76
CA GLU A 128 31.94 12.47 -38.87
C GLU A 128 31.67 13.16 -37.51
N LEU A 129 32.28 12.61 -36.45
CA LEU A 129 32.17 13.14 -35.09
C LEU A 129 33.05 14.38 -34.94
N ILE A 130 32.45 15.51 -34.54
CA ILE A 130 33.21 16.69 -34.12
C ILE A 130 33.80 16.42 -32.73
N MET A 131 32.92 16.20 -31.74
CA MET A 131 33.27 15.81 -30.38
C MET A 131 32.03 15.43 -29.54
N PRO A 132 32.21 14.66 -28.45
CA PRO A 132 31.17 14.51 -27.42
C PRO A 132 30.93 15.82 -26.66
N VAL A 133 29.69 16.00 -26.17
CA VAL A 133 29.27 17.15 -25.37
C VAL A 133 28.59 16.66 -24.10
N VAL A 134 29.02 17.16 -22.94
CA VAL A 134 28.51 16.79 -21.62
C VAL A 134 27.93 18.03 -20.93
N ASP A 135 26.68 17.92 -20.47
CA ASP A 135 26.05 18.94 -19.63
C ASP A 135 26.33 18.65 -18.15
N CYS A 136 27.26 19.40 -17.55
CA CYS A 136 27.67 19.20 -16.17
C CYS A 136 26.59 19.54 -15.14
N MET A 137 25.49 20.17 -15.55
CA MET A 137 24.33 20.45 -14.71
C MET A 137 23.15 19.52 -14.99
N SER A 138 23.32 18.51 -15.84
CA SER A 138 22.25 17.54 -16.09
C SER A 138 21.83 16.81 -14.82
N SER A 139 20.52 16.53 -14.71
CA SER A 139 19.96 15.77 -13.58
C SER A 139 20.67 14.41 -13.38
N ALA A 140 21.07 13.74 -14.47
CA ALA A 140 21.76 12.44 -14.40
C ALA A 140 23.14 12.51 -13.71
N ILE A 141 23.92 13.56 -13.97
CA ILE A 141 25.20 13.80 -13.29
C ILE A 141 24.95 14.25 -11.85
N PHE A 142 24.01 15.18 -11.65
CA PHE A 142 23.70 15.70 -10.31
C PHE A 142 23.23 14.61 -9.34
N PHE A 143 22.39 13.66 -9.79
CA PHE A 143 21.85 12.59 -8.96
C PHE A 143 22.70 11.32 -8.91
N GLY A 144 23.80 11.23 -9.66
CA GLY A 144 24.67 10.07 -9.55
C GLY A 144 24.18 8.82 -10.29
N TYR A 145 23.34 8.95 -11.33
CA TYR A 145 22.82 7.78 -12.04
C TYR A 145 23.92 7.04 -12.83
N LEU A 146 24.07 5.74 -12.54
CA LEU A 146 25.00 4.81 -13.17
C LEU A 146 24.38 3.90 -14.25
N PRO A 147 23.11 3.44 -14.14
CA PRO A 147 22.52 2.53 -15.12
C PRO A 147 21.84 3.23 -16.30
N THR A 148 21.78 4.56 -16.27
CA THR A 148 21.14 5.37 -17.32
C THR A 148 22.01 6.58 -17.63
N GLY A 149 22.00 7.01 -18.88
CA GLY A 149 22.75 8.17 -19.35
C GLY A 149 22.12 8.80 -20.59
N LYS A 150 22.26 10.12 -20.70
CA LYS A 150 21.90 10.87 -21.91
C LYS A 150 23.16 11.48 -22.51
N PHE A 151 23.66 10.84 -23.55
CA PHE A 151 24.91 11.19 -24.21
C PHE A 151 24.62 12.05 -25.43
N THR A 152 25.38 13.13 -25.60
CA THR A 152 25.21 14.08 -26.70
C THR A 152 26.49 14.13 -27.51
N PHE A 153 26.37 13.95 -28.82
CA PHE A 153 27.49 13.97 -29.75
C PHE A 153 27.24 15.04 -30.81
N LEU A 154 28.21 15.92 -31.01
CA LEU A 154 28.17 16.90 -32.07
C LEU A 154 28.84 16.32 -33.31
N THR A 155 28.15 16.34 -34.44
CA THR A 155 28.55 15.71 -35.69
C THR A 155 28.39 16.68 -36.86
N ARG A 156 29.05 16.42 -37.97
CA ARG A 156 28.82 17.14 -39.24
C ARG A 156 28.82 16.19 -40.42
N LYS A 157 28.27 16.65 -41.54
CA LYS A 157 28.43 15.96 -42.81
C LYS A 157 29.87 16.03 -43.31
N THR A 158 30.41 14.90 -43.77
CA THR A 158 31.77 14.80 -44.31
C THR A 158 31.94 15.64 -45.58
N HIS A 159 30.87 15.73 -46.39
CA HIS A 159 30.85 16.50 -47.64
C HIS A 159 30.35 17.95 -47.49
N ASP A 160 29.71 18.28 -46.38
CA ASP A 160 29.22 19.63 -46.07
C ASP A 160 29.51 19.99 -44.60
N PRO A 161 30.69 20.57 -44.30
CA PRO A 161 31.09 20.89 -42.94
C PRO A 161 30.21 21.92 -42.21
N ASP A 162 29.31 22.61 -42.92
CA ASP A 162 28.34 23.54 -42.36
C ASP A 162 27.03 22.86 -41.93
N ASP A 163 26.73 21.65 -42.44
CA ASP A 163 25.61 20.82 -41.97
C ASP A 163 26.00 20.08 -40.68
N VAL A 164 25.81 20.77 -39.57
CA VAL A 164 26.10 20.28 -38.22
C VAL A 164 24.84 19.72 -37.59
N ALA A 165 24.95 18.55 -36.98
CA ALA A 165 23.86 17.87 -36.29
C ALA A 165 24.27 17.43 -34.89
N ILE A 166 23.27 17.32 -34.01
CA ILE A 166 23.38 16.67 -32.71
C ILE A 166 22.83 15.26 -32.82
N VAL A 167 23.63 14.29 -32.42
CA VAL A 167 23.19 12.93 -32.11
C VAL A 167 22.99 12.83 -30.61
N THR A 168 21.75 12.62 -30.20
CA THR A 168 21.41 12.37 -28.79
C THR A 168 21.13 10.89 -28.62
N LEU A 169 21.80 10.26 -27.67
CA LEU A 169 21.62 8.87 -27.28
C LEU A 169 21.17 8.82 -25.83
N GLN A 170 19.92 8.44 -25.61
CA GLN A 170 19.36 8.24 -24.29
C GLN A 170 19.30 6.74 -24.00
N LEU A 171 20.15 6.29 -23.09
CA LEU A 171 20.55 4.90 -22.89
C LEU A 171 20.16 4.41 -21.49
N TYR A 172 19.58 3.21 -21.42
CA TYR A 172 19.14 2.54 -20.21
C TYR A 172 19.68 1.12 -20.17
N ASN A 173 20.39 0.76 -19.10
CA ASN A 173 20.81 -0.60 -18.81
C ASN A 173 19.72 -1.30 -18.02
N GLN A 174 18.97 -2.16 -18.70
CA GLN A 174 17.72 -2.70 -18.22
C GLN A 174 17.49 -4.13 -18.71
N GLU A 175 16.45 -4.78 -18.20
CA GLU A 175 16.16 -6.17 -18.55
C GLU A 175 15.48 -6.29 -19.90
N TYR A 176 15.78 -7.38 -20.60
CA TYR A 176 15.03 -7.81 -21.78
C TYR A 176 14.51 -9.24 -21.59
N LEU A 177 13.43 -9.54 -22.31
CA LEU A 177 12.85 -10.88 -22.42
C LEU A 177 12.51 -11.17 -23.88
N ILE A 178 12.98 -12.30 -24.40
CA ILE A 178 12.59 -12.88 -25.68
C ILE A 178 11.78 -14.15 -25.38
N ALA A 179 10.46 -13.98 -25.26
CA ALA A 179 9.56 -15.04 -24.82
C ALA A 179 9.62 -16.29 -25.71
N SER A 180 9.78 -16.12 -27.03
CA SER A 180 9.85 -17.23 -27.99
C SER A 180 11.09 -18.13 -27.81
N GLN A 181 12.13 -17.64 -27.15
CA GLN A 181 13.40 -18.35 -26.94
C GLN A 181 13.63 -18.68 -25.45
N SER A 182 12.72 -18.27 -24.56
CA SER A 182 12.92 -18.30 -23.10
C SER A 182 14.23 -17.64 -22.67
N GLU A 183 14.68 -16.63 -23.43
CA GLU A 183 15.92 -15.91 -23.21
C GLU A 183 15.61 -14.59 -22.47
N ARG A 184 16.39 -14.31 -21.43
CA ARG A 184 16.29 -13.06 -20.67
C ARG A 184 17.67 -12.66 -20.18
N GLY A 185 17.86 -11.37 -19.94
CA GLY A 185 19.11 -10.88 -19.39
C GLY A 185 19.19 -9.36 -19.37
N PRO A 186 20.38 -8.84 -19.07
CA PRO A 186 20.65 -7.41 -19.14
C PRO A 186 20.83 -6.98 -20.60
N ALA A 187 20.39 -5.78 -20.93
CA ALA A 187 20.63 -5.13 -22.21
C ALA A 187 20.78 -3.63 -22.02
N SER A 188 21.58 -3.01 -22.89
CA SER A 188 21.51 -1.58 -23.11
C SER A 188 20.43 -1.28 -24.14
N VAL A 189 19.41 -0.52 -23.76
CA VAL A 189 18.36 -0.07 -24.66
C VAL A 189 18.48 1.43 -24.78
N ALA A 190 18.65 1.91 -26.01
CA ALA A 190 18.85 3.32 -26.28
C ALA A 190 17.84 3.84 -27.31
N THR A 191 17.41 5.06 -27.09
CA THR A 191 16.74 5.88 -28.11
C THR A 191 17.75 6.86 -28.66
N MET A 192 17.80 6.98 -29.98
CA MET A 192 18.74 7.83 -30.68
C MET A 192 17.99 8.78 -31.62
N THR A 193 18.43 10.03 -31.66
CA THR A 193 17.91 11.04 -32.60
C THR A 193 19.05 11.79 -33.28
N TYR A 194 18.83 12.19 -34.53
CA TYR A 194 19.77 12.98 -35.33
C TYR A 194 19.08 14.28 -35.74
N ILE A 195 19.54 15.42 -35.21
CA ILE A 195 18.86 16.72 -35.34
C ILE A 195 19.85 17.80 -35.78
N ASN A 196 19.62 18.39 -36.95
CA ASN A 196 20.39 19.55 -37.45
C ASN A 196 19.62 20.88 -37.37
N ASP A 197 18.28 20.84 -37.34
CA ASP A 197 17.42 22.03 -37.20
C ASP A 197 16.37 21.84 -36.10
N LEU A 198 16.38 22.74 -35.11
CA LEU A 198 15.42 22.73 -34.00
C LEU A 198 14.01 23.19 -34.39
N ARG A 199 13.85 23.72 -35.61
CA ARG A 199 12.55 24.14 -36.18
C ARG A 199 11.85 23.02 -36.94
N ALA A 200 12.45 21.83 -37.01
CA ALA A 200 11.84 20.68 -37.67
C ALA A 200 10.46 20.35 -37.04
N PRO A 201 9.45 19.99 -37.84
CA PRO A 201 8.08 19.77 -37.37
C PRO A 201 7.92 18.45 -36.57
N SER A 202 8.85 17.52 -36.73
CA SER A 202 8.84 16.21 -36.08
C SER A 202 10.26 15.66 -35.93
N VAL A 203 10.44 14.74 -34.99
CA VAL A 203 11.71 14.05 -34.73
C VAL A 203 11.56 12.57 -35.01
N THR A 204 12.52 12.00 -35.74
CA THR A 204 12.61 10.54 -35.92
C THR A 204 13.41 9.95 -34.76
N HIS A 205 12.81 8.97 -34.08
CA HIS A 205 13.43 8.20 -33.00
C HIS A 205 13.88 6.84 -33.53
N TYR A 206 15.15 6.50 -33.32
CA TYR A 206 15.72 5.20 -33.64
C TYR A 206 15.92 4.41 -32.35
N PHE A 207 15.58 3.13 -32.34
CA PHE A 207 15.75 2.26 -31.17
C PHE A 207 16.95 1.35 -31.39
N LEU A 208 17.86 1.35 -30.43
CA LEU A 208 19.07 0.54 -30.46
C LEU A 208 19.06 -0.37 -29.25
N VAL A 209 19.39 -1.64 -29.44
CA VAL A 209 19.50 -2.60 -28.33
C VAL A 209 20.82 -3.34 -28.43
N SER A 210 21.54 -3.41 -27.32
CA SER A 210 22.76 -4.19 -27.14
C SER A 210 22.52 -5.22 -26.04
N LEU A 211 22.30 -6.48 -26.42
CA LEU A 211 22.07 -7.57 -25.46
C LEU A 211 23.36 -7.90 -24.70
N GLY A 212 23.25 -8.24 -23.41
CA GLY A 212 24.39 -8.62 -22.56
C GLY A 212 25.11 -7.46 -21.87
N TYR A 213 24.99 -6.24 -22.38
CA TYR A 213 25.56 -5.04 -21.72
C TYR A 213 24.84 -4.77 -20.38
N PRO A 214 25.54 -4.37 -19.29
CA PRO A 214 26.94 -3.93 -19.20
C PRO A 214 27.98 -5.03 -18.92
N TYR A 215 27.61 -6.30 -19.06
CA TYR A 215 28.51 -7.45 -18.82
C TYR A 215 29.18 -7.99 -20.09
N ALA A 216 28.84 -7.40 -21.23
CA ALA A 216 29.46 -7.63 -22.53
C ALA A 216 29.71 -6.28 -23.21
N GLU A 217 30.62 -6.23 -24.18
CA GLU A 217 30.86 -5.04 -24.99
C GLU A 217 29.59 -4.62 -25.76
N PHE A 218 29.53 -3.35 -26.16
CA PHE A 218 28.42 -2.85 -26.96
C PHE A 218 28.34 -3.54 -28.33
N ASP A 219 27.20 -4.17 -28.57
CA ASP A 219 26.80 -4.75 -29.86
C ASP A 219 25.39 -4.26 -30.23
N PHE A 220 25.29 -2.97 -30.55
CA PHE A 220 24.00 -2.36 -30.89
C PHE A 220 23.42 -2.94 -32.18
N ARG A 221 22.12 -3.25 -32.13
CA ARG A 221 21.28 -3.58 -33.29
C ARG A 221 20.09 -2.64 -33.37
N VAL A 222 19.69 -2.29 -34.58
CA VAL A 222 18.55 -1.41 -34.83
C VAL A 222 17.25 -2.18 -34.60
N HIS A 223 16.31 -1.53 -33.92
CA HIS A 223 15.00 -2.08 -33.61
C HIS A 223 13.89 -1.10 -34.02
N GLN A 224 12.69 -1.62 -34.18
CA GLN A 224 11.46 -0.87 -34.38
C GLN A 224 10.55 -1.05 -33.17
N LEU A 225 9.92 0.02 -32.72
CA LEU A 225 8.91 -0.05 -31.67
C LEU A 225 7.61 -0.58 -32.27
N VAL A 226 7.19 -1.77 -31.81
CA VAL A 226 5.95 -2.42 -32.25
C VAL A 226 4.77 -1.85 -31.47
N ASN A 227 4.86 -1.90 -30.13
CA ASN A 227 3.86 -1.35 -29.22
C ASN A 227 4.44 -1.17 -27.81
N VAL A 228 3.61 -0.64 -26.91
CA VAL A 228 3.81 -0.68 -25.47
C VAL A 228 2.83 -1.70 -24.90
N THR A 229 3.32 -2.63 -24.07
CA THR A 229 2.49 -3.70 -23.49
C THR A 229 1.53 -3.15 -22.44
N ASP A 230 0.50 -3.94 -22.09
CA ASP A 230 -0.40 -3.61 -20.99
C ASP A 230 0.33 -3.51 -19.64
N GLU A 231 1.53 -4.07 -19.50
CA GLU A 231 2.37 -3.95 -18.29
C GLU A 231 3.28 -2.71 -18.32
N GLY A 232 3.22 -1.90 -19.39
CA GLY A 232 4.02 -0.68 -19.53
C GLY A 232 5.46 -0.94 -19.99
N MET A 233 5.70 -2.02 -20.73
CA MET A 233 7.02 -2.33 -21.31
C MET A 233 7.04 -2.02 -22.80
N TRP A 234 8.20 -1.66 -23.35
CA TRP A 234 8.39 -1.55 -24.79
C TRP A 234 8.51 -2.94 -25.42
N CYS A 235 7.80 -3.14 -26.53
CA CYS A 235 7.97 -4.29 -27.41
C CYS A 235 8.75 -3.84 -28.65
N LEU A 236 9.96 -4.35 -28.80
CA LEU A 236 10.90 -3.97 -29.85
C LEU A 236 11.15 -5.16 -30.78
N GLU A 237 11.10 -4.93 -32.09
CA GLU A 237 11.44 -5.90 -33.12
C GLU A 237 12.78 -5.55 -33.75
N SER A 238 13.72 -6.50 -33.80
CA SER A 238 15.04 -6.28 -34.39
C SER A 238 14.96 -6.18 -35.91
N VAL A 239 15.65 -5.20 -36.48
CA VAL A 239 15.85 -5.07 -37.93
C VAL A 239 17.09 -5.89 -38.30
N PRO A 240 16.96 -6.99 -39.05
CA PRO A 240 18.09 -7.89 -39.33
C PRO A 240 19.10 -7.26 -40.29
N ASP A 241 20.39 -7.48 -40.07
CA ASP A 241 21.40 -7.23 -41.11
C ASP A 241 21.33 -8.34 -42.17
N THR A 242 20.87 -7.98 -43.36
CA THR A 242 20.80 -8.88 -44.51
C THR A 242 22.13 -9.57 -44.86
N ARG A 243 23.27 -9.00 -44.45
CA ARG A 243 24.61 -9.54 -44.70
C ARG A 243 25.03 -10.62 -43.70
N SER A 244 24.49 -10.60 -42.48
CA SER A 244 24.85 -11.55 -41.42
C SER A 244 23.90 -12.76 -41.34
N GLY A 245 22.77 -12.73 -42.06
CA GLY A 245 21.75 -13.78 -41.98
C GLY A 245 20.98 -13.77 -40.67
N GLU A 246 20.97 -12.65 -39.96
CA GLU A 246 20.19 -12.46 -38.74
C GLU A 246 18.68 -12.62 -39.01
N ILE A 247 17.97 -13.19 -38.03
CA ILE A 247 16.52 -13.38 -38.07
C ILE A 247 15.89 -12.32 -37.17
N PRO A 248 14.76 -11.69 -37.57
CA PRO A 248 14.01 -10.79 -36.69
C PRO A 248 13.65 -11.46 -35.35
N LYS A 249 13.92 -10.75 -34.26
CA LYS A 249 13.58 -11.14 -32.90
C LYS A 249 12.68 -10.07 -32.30
N ILE A 250 11.68 -10.50 -31.54
CA ILE A 250 10.82 -9.61 -30.76
C ILE A 250 11.22 -9.75 -29.30
N LEU A 251 11.55 -8.62 -28.68
CA LEU A 251 11.91 -8.54 -27.27
C LEU A 251 11.02 -7.53 -26.54
N THR A 252 10.76 -7.80 -25.26
CA THR A 252 10.12 -6.85 -24.36
C THR A 252 11.11 -6.32 -23.34
N THR A 253 11.07 -5.03 -23.05
CA THR A 253 12.04 -4.38 -22.17
C THR A 253 11.46 -3.14 -21.48
N ALA A 254 11.90 -2.89 -20.25
CA ALA A 254 11.61 -1.69 -19.48
C ALA A 254 12.69 -1.53 -18.40
N PHE A 255 12.82 -0.32 -17.87
CA PHE A 255 13.61 -0.08 -16.66
C PHE A 255 12.79 -0.56 -15.47
N ARG A 256 13.12 -1.74 -14.94
CA ARG A 256 12.34 -2.44 -13.91
C ARG A 256 12.93 -2.16 -12.54
N SER A 257 12.12 -1.61 -11.64
CA SER A 257 12.53 -1.35 -10.25
C SER A 257 11.47 -1.87 -9.29
N GLY A 258 11.88 -2.37 -8.13
CA GLY A 258 10.94 -2.90 -7.14
C GLY A 258 11.43 -4.18 -6.49
N LEU A 259 10.49 -4.89 -5.90
CA LEU A 259 10.77 -5.93 -4.90
C LEU A 259 10.00 -7.21 -5.19
N TYR A 260 10.60 -8.33 -4.85
CA TYR A 260 9.93 -9.63 -4.77
C TYR A 260 10.39 -10.43 -3.55
N MET A 261 9.62 -11.42 -3.09
CA MET A 261 9.98 -12.19 -1.87
C MET A 261 10.62 -13.55 -2.14
N LYS A 262 10.39 -14.15 -3.29
CA LYS A 262 10.99 -15.44 -3.70
C LYS A 262 11.33 -15.44 -5.17
N SER A 263 10.35 -15.11 -5.99
CA SER A 263 10.48 -14.92 -7.43
C SER A 263 9.54 -13.81 -7.89
N GLU A 264 9.86 -13.26 -9.05
CA GLU A 264 9.03 -12.28 -9.78
C GLU A 264 7.76 -12.89 -10.39
N THR A 265 7.41 -14.12 -10.02
CA THR A 265 6.19 -14.80 -10.48
C THR A 265 5.26 -15.18 -9.34
N GLU A 266 5.70 -15.06 -8.08
CA GLU A 266 4.91 -15.47 -6.92
C GLU A 266 4.39 -14.26 -6.13
N GLN A 267 5.29 -13.38 -5.70
CA GLN A 267 4.96 -12.24 -4.84
C GLN A 267 5.91 -11.09 -5.17
N PHE A 268 5.41 -10.07 -5.86
CA PHE A 268 6.20 -8.95 -6.33
C PHE A 268 5.40 -7.66 -6.45
N ASN A 269 6.12 -6.54 -6.38
CA ASN A 269 5.65 -5.20 -6.68
C ASN A 269 6.77 -4.50 -7.45
N ILE A 270 6.57 -4.37 -8.76
CA ILE A 270 7.58 -3.89 -9.70
C ILE A 270 7.01 -2.74 -10.49
N VAL A 271 7.77 -1.66 -10.60
CA VAL A 271 7.50 -0.52 -11.46
C VAL A 271 8.30 -0.72 -12.76
N ASN A 272 7.58 -0.83 -13.87
CA ASN A 272 8.12 -0.79 -15.20
C ASN A 272 8.15 0.67 -15.67
N GLN A 273 9.31 1.13 -16.13
CA GLN A 273 9.50 2.49 -16.62
C GLN A 273 10.00 2.45 -18.07
N VAL A 274 9.40 3.28 -18.92
CA VAL A 274 9.83 3.49 -20.31
C VAL A 274 9.86 4.98 -20.66
N PRO A 275 10.83 5.44 -21.48
CA PRO A 275 10.85 6.81 -21.97
C PRO A 275 9.59 7.21 -22.74
N LEU A 276 9.18 8.46 -22.59
CA LEU A 276 8.21 9.12 -23.46
C LEU A 276 8.94 9.86 -24.56
N LEU A 277 8.56 9.59 -25.82
CA LEU A 277 9.22 10.13 -26.99
C LEU A 277 8.58 11.47 -27.38
N SER A 278 9.33 12.56 -27.22
CA SER A 278 8.88 13.89 -27.65
C SER A 278 9.03 14.07 -29.16
N ASN A 279 8.10 14.78 -29.78
CA ASN A 279 8.19 15.19 -31.19
C ASN A 279 8.83 16.57 -31.38
N ILE A 280 9.19 17.25 -30.28
CA ILE A 280 9.79 18.59 -30.32
C ILE A 280 11.32 18.44 -30.27
N PRO A 281 12.07 18.87 -31.31
CA PRO A 281 13.52 18.68 -31.39
C PRO A 281 14.29 19.17 -30.16
N ARG A 282 13.91 20.34 -29.64
CA ARG A 282 14.54 20.92 -28.46
C ARG A 282 14.33 20.05 -27.21
N ASP A 283 13.12 19.54 -27.00
CA ASP A 283 12.80 18.75 -25.82
C ASP A 283 13.52 17.41 -25.85
N VAL A 284 13.65 16.79 -27.03
CA VAL A 284 14.41 15.55 -27.21
C VAL A 284 15.86 15.69 -26.79
N ILE A 285 16.51 16.84 -27.05
CA ILE A 285 17.90 17.08 -26.64
C ILE A 285 17.99 17.45 -25.16
N THR A 286 17.04 18.24 -24.66
CA THR A 286 17.16 18.89 -23.33
C THR A 286 16.47 18.18 -22.20
N GLN A 287 15.46 17.34 -22.47
CA GLN A 287 14.63 16.73 -21.44
C GLN A 287 14.46 15.23 -21.71
N SER A 288 14.21 14.47 -20.65
CA SER A 288 13.79 13.08 -20.71
C SER A 288 12.63 12.91 -19.74
N VAL A 289 11.50 12.43 -20.24
CA VAL A 289 10.33 12.12 -19.42
C VAL A 289 10.07 10.63 -19.54
N SER A 290 9.67 9.97 -18.47
CA SER A 290 9.32 8.55 -18.50
C SER A 290 7.89 8.33 -18.06
N ALA A 291 7.24 7.36 -18.68
CA ALA A 291 6.01 6.77 -18.18
C ALA A 291 6.36 5.58 -17.27
N THR A 292 5.66 5.46 -16.17
CA THR A 292 5.80 4.37 -15.22
C THR A 292 4.49 3.62 -15.07
N LYS A 293 4.59 2.31 -14.86
CA LYS A 293 3.44 1.45 -14.57
C LYS A 293 3.83 0.41 -13.53
N THR A 294 3.06 0.34 -12.45
CA THR A 294 3.27 -0.67 -11.41
C THR A 294 2.55 -1.96 -11.77
N VAL A 295 3.24 -3.08 -11.67
CA VAL A 295 2.68 -4.44 -11.77
C VAL A 295 2.90 -5.11 -10.41
N MET A 296 1.82 -5.65 -9.86
CA MET A 296 1.82 -6.30 -8.54
C MET A 296 1.14 -7.65 -8.66
N HIS A 297 1.72 -8.65 -8.02
CA HIS A 297 1.12 -9.97 -7.88
C HIS A 297 1.41 -10.51 -6.48
N ASP A 298 0.43 -11.19 -5.89
CA ASP A 298 0.62 -11.96 -4.66
C ASP A 298 -0.23 -13.23 -4.72
N SER A 299 0.43 -14.35 -5.04
CA SER A 299 -0.17 -15.68 -5.08
C SER A 299 -0.80 -16.11 -3.74
N TRP A 300 -0.42 -15.48 -2.63
CA TRP A 300 -0.92 -15.76 -1.29
C TRP A 300 -1.92 -14.72 -0.79
N ALA A 301 -2.32 -13.72 -1.59
CA ALA A 301 -3.26 -12.68 -1.15
C ALA A 301 -4.60 -13.24 -0.66
N TRP A 302 -5.02 -14.41 -1.15
CA TRP A 302 -6.27 -15.08 -0.76
C TRP A 302 -6.38 -15.33 0.75
N VAL A 303 -5.27 -15.42 1.49
CA VAL A 303 -5.29 -15.59 2.95
C VAL A 303 -5.91 -14.39 3.67
N HIS A 304 -5.86 -13.19 3.08
CA HIS A 304 -6.54 -12.00 3.57
C HIS A 304 -8.05 -12.00 3.26
N GLY A 305 -8.53 -12.98 2.48
CA GLY A 305 -9.95 -13.26 2.29
C GLY A 305 -10.69 -13.59 3.60
N ILE A 306 -9.98 -13.83 4.71
CA ILE A 306 -10.56 -13.87 6.05
C ILE A 306 -11.41 -12.63 6.36
N GLN A 307 -11.03 -11.45 5.83
CA GLN A 307 -11.76 -10.19 6.04
C GLN A 307 -13.17 -10.22 5.45
N PHE A 308 -13.40 -10.99 4.38
CA PHE A 308 -14.74 -11.21 3.84
C PHE A 308 -15.64 -11.89 4.87
N PHE A 309 -15.17 -12.98 5.47
CA PHE A 309 -15.94 -13.72 6.48
C PHE A 309 -16.20 -12.90 7.73
N LEU A 310 -15.23 -12.08 8.16
CA LEU A 310 -15.38 -11.15 9.28
C LEU A 310 -16.43 -10.08 8.98
N GLY A 311 -16.38 -9.49 7.79
CA GLY A 311 -17.37 -8.52 7.34
C GLY A 311 -18.78 -9.13 7.24
N VAL A 312 -18.92 -10.35 6.72
CA VAL A 312 -20.21 -11.06 6.67
C VAL A 312 -20.74 -11.37 8.08
N ASP A 313 -19.90 -11.86 9.00
CA ASP A 313 -20.30 -12.08 10.39
C ASP A 313 -20.79 -10.77 11.02
N LEU A 314 -20.07 -9.66 10.81
CA LEU A 314 -20.48 -8.34 11.30
C LEU A 314 -21.82 -7.89 10.70
N LEU A 315 -22.00 -8.01 9.39
CA LEU A 315 -23.25 -7.65 8.69
C LEU A 315 -24.45 -8.45 9.23
N LEU A 316 -24.26 -9.76 9.41
CA LEU A 316 -25.29 -10.64 9.98
C LEU A 316 -25.68 -10.20 11.40
N ASN A 317 -24.72 -9.86 12.24
CA ASN A 317 -24.99 -9.37 13.60
C ASN A 317 -25.66 -7.99 13.60
N LEU A 318 -25.26 -7.08 12.71
CA LEU A 318 -25.94 -5.80 12.49
C LEU A 318 -27.39 -6.00 12.01
N GLY A 319 -27.65 -7.05 11.21
CA GLY A 319 -29.00 -7.44 10.82
C GLY A 319 -29.88 -7.81 12.01
N VAL A 320 -29.35 -8.58 12.98
CA VAL A 320 -30.06 -8.90 14.23
C VAL A 320 -30.36 -7.63 15.02
N LEU A 321 -29.37 -6.74 15.17
CA LEU A 321 -29.56 -5.43 15.83
C LEU A 321 -30.66 -4.63 15.14
N PHE A 322 -30.64 -4.54 13.81
CA PHE A 322 -31.64 -3.78 13.04
C PHE A 322 -33.05 -4.34 13.22
N LEU A 323 -33.23 -5.66 13.24
CA LEU A 323 -34.52 -6.29 13.52
C LEU A 323 -35.07 -5.91 14.89
N VAL A 324 -34.21 -5.90 15.92
CA VAL A 324 -34.59 -5.49 17.28
C VAL A 324 -34.94 -4.00 17.33
N VAL A 325 -34.12 -3.13 16.72
CA VAL A 325 -34.39 -1.68 16.63
C VAL A 325 -35.71 -1.43 15.91
N TYR A 326 -35.93 -2.09 14.78
CA TYR A 326 -37.16 -1.97 13.99
C TYR A 326 -38.41 -2.34 14.81
N ARG A 327 -38.36 -3.46 15.53
CA ARG A 327 -39.46 -3.90 16.39
C ARG A 327 -39.74 -2.90 17.52
N ASN A 328 -38.69 -2.40 18.18
CA ASN A 328 -38.83 -1.41 19.23
C ASN A 328 -39.46 -0.11 18.71
N VAL A 329 -39.02 0.37 17.53
CA VAL A 329 -39.59 1.55 16.87
C VAL A 329 -41.08 1.34 16.53
N GLN A 330 -41.47 0.16 16.04
CA GLN A 330 -42.89 -0.17 15.82
C GLN A 330 -43.73 -0.08 17.11
N THR A 331 -43.13 -0.33 18.27
CA THR A 331 -43.78 -0.21 19.58
C THR A 331 -43.66 1.19 20.20
N GLY A 332 -43.17 2.18 19.44
CA GLY A 332 -43.04 3.58 19.86
C GLY A 332 -41.82 3.86 20.74
N LYS A 333 -40.86 2.93 20.85
CA LYS A 333 -39.65 3.06 21.68
C LYS A 333 -38.41 3.13 20.81
N LEU A 334 -37.66 4.23 20.91
CA LEU A 334 -36.35 4.32 20.26
C LEU A 334 -35.29 3.69 21.16
N TRP A 335 -34.74 2.55 20.75
CA TRP A 335 -33.66 1.85 21.45
C TRP A 335 -32.62 1.38 20.44
N ILE A 336 -31.33 1.60 20.73
CA ILE A 336 -30.19 1.18 19.91
C ILE A 336 -29.17 0.50 20.82
N GLY A 337 -28.97 -0.80 20.63
CA GLY A 337 -27.98 -1.59 21.35
C GLY A 337 -26.54 -1.37 20.90
N ASP A 338 -25.61 -2.08 21.54
CA ASP A 338 -24.20 -2.07 21.17
C ASP A 338 -23.95 -2.86 19.87
N ALA A 339 -23.42 -2.20 18.84
CA ALA A 339 -23.11 -2.82 17.56
C ALA A 339 -21.86 -3.73 17.60
N PHE A 340 -21.03 -3.64 18.64
CA PHE A 340 -19.75 -4.37 18.76
C PHE A 340 -19.82 -5.66 19.60
N VAL A 341 -21.00 -6.06 20.07
CA VAL A 341 -21.16 -7.25 20.94
C VAL A 341 -20.59 -8.52 20.31
N SER A 342 -20.83 -8.72 19.01
CA SER A 342 -20.33 -9.87 18.27
C SER A 342 -18.83 -9.84 18.08
N VAL A 343 -18.29 -8.65 17.75
CA VAL A 343 -16.85 -8.40 17.53
C VAL A 343 -16.07 -8.64 18.83
N SER A 344 -16.55 -8.08 19.95
CA SER A 344 -15.91 -8.14 21.26
C SER A 344 -15.65 -9.57 21.74
N THR A 345 -16.59 -10.48 21.51
CA THR A 345 -16.52 -11.87 21.97
C THR A 345 -15.43 -12.66 21.23
N LYS A 346 -15.19 -12.34 19.95
CA LYS A 346 -14.30 -13.11 19.07
C LYS A 346 -12.96 -12.41 18.80
N ILE A 347 -12.74 -11.19 19.30
CA ILE A 347 -11.66 -10.31 18.82
C ILE A 347 -10.24 -10.89 18.92
N LEU A 348 -9.95 -11.67 19.97
CA LEU A 348 -8.66 -12.35 20.12
C LEU A 348 -8.46 -13.44 19.06
N LEU A 349 -9.49 -14.24 18.80
CA LEU A 349 -9.45 -15.30 17.81
C LEU A 349 -9.30 -14.71 16.41
N VAL A 350 -10.02 -13.63 16.13
CA VAL A 350 -9.90 -12.88 14.87
C VAL A 350 -8.47 -12.38 14.67
N SER A 351 -7.87 -11.78 15.70
CA SER A 351 -6.49 -11.29 15.60
C SER A 351 -5.47 -12.41 15.46
N ALA A 352 -5.65 -13.53 16.14
CA ALA A 352 -4.80 -14.71 15.96
C ALA A 352 -4.89 -15.25 14.53
N ALA A 353 -6.09 -15.24 13.93
CA ALA A 353 -6.29 -15.67 12.55
C ALA A 353 -5.66 -14.71 11.53
N VAL A 354 -5.68 -13.40 11.79
CA VAL A 354 -4.94 -12.39 11.00
C VAL A 354 -3.42 -12.59 11.11
N LEU A 355 -2.90 -12.84 12.31
CA LEU A 355 -1.46 -13.14 12.46
C LEU A 355 -1.06 -14.43 11.74
N LEU A 356 -1.94 -15.43 11.72
CA LEU A 356 -1.74 -16.66 10.98
C LEU A 356 -1.81 -16.42 9.45
N SER A 357 -2.69 -15.53 8.98
CA SER A 357 -2.74 -15.17 7.56
C SER A 357 -1.45 -14.47 7.12
N TRP A 358 -0.89 -13.58 7.94
CA TRP A 358 0.41 -12.97 7.70
C TRP A 358 1.54 -13.99 7.62
N TYR A 359 1.52 -15.00 8.50
CA TYR A 359 2.51 -16.08 8.45
C TYR A 359 2.45 -16.86 7.13
N PHE A 360 1.24 -17.23 6.67
CA PHE A 360 1.08 -17.93 5.38
C PHE A 360 1.44 -17.07 4.18
N ASN A 361 1.19 -15.76 4.24
CA ASN A 361 1.60 -14.79 3.23
C ASN A 361 3.13 -14.54 3.23
N GLY A 362 3.89 -15.13 4.16
CA GLY A 362 5.32 -14.88 4.34
C GLY A 362 5.64 -13.46 4.82
N PHE A 363 4.65 -12.79 5.40
CA PHE A 363 4.62 -11.39 5.80
C PHE A 363 4.78 -10.40 4.63
N TRP A 364 4.54 -10.81 3.38
CA TRP A 364 4.73 -9.96 2.20
C TRP A 364 3.93 -8.66 2.26
N ALA A 365 2.60 -8.74 2.43
CA ALA A 365 1.75 -7.55 2.46
C ALA A 365 2.15 -6.58 3.60
N LEU A 366 2.60 -7.12 4.74
CA LEU A 366 3.09 -6.32 5.87
C LEU A 366 4.38 -5.58 5.51
N PHE A 367 5.36 -6.28 4.93
CA PHE A 367 6.61 -5.68 4.51
C PHE A 367 6.41 -4.67 3.38
N GLU A 368 5.57 -4.98 2.40
CA GLU A 368 5.19 -4.07 1.33
C GLU A 368 4.60 -2.76 1.88
N PHE A 369 3.68 -2.85 2.84
CA PHE A 369 3.13 -1.68 3.53
C PHE A 369 4.23 -0.89 4.26
N CYS A 370 5.12 -1.57 4.99
CA CYS A 370 6.20 -0.89 5.71
C CYS A 370 7.22 -0.21 4.77
N VAL A 371 7.55 -0.84 3.64
CA VAL A 371 8.45 -0.29 2.62
C VAL A 371 7.81 0.91 1.94
N HIS A 372 6.52 0.84 1.60
CA HIS A 372 5.77 1.98 1.06
C HIS A 372 5.85 3.20 1.98
N ASP A 373 5.59 3.02 3.28
CA ASP A 373 5.68 4.11 4.25
C ASP A 373 7.10 4.66 4.38
N ALA A 374 8.13 3.82 4.30
CA ALA A 374 9.52 4.25 4.31
C ALA A 374 9.92 5.00 3.03
N ASN A 375 9.44 4.56 1.86
CA ASN A 375 9.63 5.23 0.57
C ASN A 375 8.99 6.62 0.56
N ARG A 376 7.81 6.77 1.17
CA ARG A 376 7.18 8.09 1.36
C ARG A 376 8.05 9.06 2.17
N VAL A 377 8.84 8.55 3.14
CA VAL A 377 9.81 9.38 3.90
C VAL A 377 11.00 9.79 3.03
N LEU A 378 11.41 8.93 2.09
CA LEU A 378 12.46 9.21 1.10
C LEU A 378 11.97 10.15 -0.02
N GLY A 379 10.66 10.37 -0.16
CA GLY A 379 10.06 11.14 -1.24
C GLY A 379 9.78 10.32 -2.51
N LEU A 380 9.88 8.99 -2.42
CA LEU A 380 9.51 8.07 -3.49
C LEU A 380 8.04 7.68 -3.36
N ASP A 381 7.38 7.44 -4.48
CA ASP A 381 6.03 6.88 -4.52
C ASP A 381 6.08 5.39 -4.89
N MET A 382 5.28 4.58 -4.20
CA MET A 382 5.15 3.15 -4.43
C MET A 382 3.67 2.81 -4.32
N LEU A 383 3.08 2.26 -5.38
CA LEU A 383 1.67 1.88 -5.34
C LEU A 383 1.51 0.59 -4.52
N ILE A 384 0.55 0.57 -3.60
CA ILE A 384 0.18 -0.62 -2.81
C ILE A 384 -1.33 -0.68 -2.60
N TYR A 385 -1.84 -1.86 -2.25
CA TYR A 385 -3.22 -2.05 -1.80
C TYR A 385 -3.30 -1.99 -0.27
N ASP A 386 -3.27 -0.79 0.29
CA ASP A 386 -3.16 -0.57 1.74
C ASP A 386 -4.40 -0.98 2.54
N ASP A 387 -5.58 -1.02 1.90
CA ASP A 387 -6.85 -1.47 2.49
C ASP A 387 -6.73 -2.86 3.17
N MET A 388 -5.88 -3.75 2.66
CA MET A 388 -5.65 -5.08 3.26
C MET A 388 -5.02 -4.99 4.64
N ILE A 389 -3.87 -4.30 4.73
CA ILE A 389 -3.11 -4.15 5.98
C ILE A 389 -3.82 -3.20 6.95
N HIS A 390 -4.55 -2.20 6.45
CA HIS A 390 -5.36 -1.32 7.28
C HIS A 390 -6.32 -2.11 8.19
N VAL A 391 -7.07 -3.05 7.61
CA VAL A 391 -8.06 -3.85 8.37
C VAL A 391 -7.38 -4.87 9.28
N ASP A 392 -6.30 -5.49 8.81
CA ASP A 392 -5.53 -6.44 9.63
C ASP A 392 -4.97 -5.75 10.89
N LEU A 393 -4.37 -4.56 10.73
CA LEU A 393 -3.86 -3.74 11.84
C LEU A 393 -4.99 -3.27 12.76
N LEU A 394 -6.15 -2.91 12.22
CA LEU A 394 -7.33 -2.54 13.02
C LEU A 394 -7.82 -3.70 13.88
N CYS A 395 -7.85 -4.93 13.35
CA CYS A 395 -8.22 -6.12 14.11
C CYS A 395 -7.27 -6.32 15.29
N ILE A 396 -5.96 -6.24 15.05
CA ILE A 396 -4.92 -6.35 16.08
C ILE A 396 -5.08 -5.21 17.11
N TYR A 397 -5.34 -3.99 16.66
CA TYR A 397 -5.56 -2.83 17.54
C TYR A 397 -6.77 -3.04 18.47
N PHE A 398 -7.91 -3.49 17.93
CA PHE A 398 -9.09 -3.82 18.73
C PHE A 398 -8.84 -4.95 19.72
N SER A 399 -8.03 -5.94 19.37
CA SER A 399 -7.60 -6.99 20.29
C SER A 399 -6.76 -6.44 21.44
N LEU A 400 -5.81 -5.54 21.15
CA LEU A 400 -5.05 -4.85 22.20
C LEU A 400 -5.95 -4.02 23.11
N CYS A 401 -6.92 -3.27 22.57
CA CYS A 401 -7.94 -2.58 23.35
C CYS A 401 -8.76 -3.56 24.22
N GLY A 402 -9.12 -4.73 23.68
CA GLY A 402 -9.81 -5.79 24.41
C GLY A 402 -8.97 -6.34 25.57
N VAL A 403 -7.68 -6.56 25.36
CA VAL A 403 -6.73 -6.98 26.40
C VAL A 403 -6.59 -5.91 27.48
N ILE A 404 -6.42 -4.64 27.09
CA ILE A 404 -6.40 -3.50 28.03
C ILE A 404 -7.68 -3.49 28.88
N GLY A 405 -8.85 -3.59 28.24
CA GLY A 405 -10.12 -3.65 28.96
C GLY A 405 -10.20 -4.81 29.95
N ARG A 406 -9.68 -5.99 29.62
CA ARG A 406 -9.63 -7.13 30.55
C ARG A 406 -8.63 -6.93 31.69
N LEU A 407 -7.42 -6.44 31.40
CA LEU A 407 -6.39 -6.17 32.41
C LEU A 407 -6.83 -5.12 33.44
N PHE A 408 -7.51 -4.08 32.98
CA PHE A 408 -8.06 -3.04 33.85
C PHE A 408 -9.47 -3.35 34.36
N HIS A 409 -10.09 -4.49 34.02
CA HIS A 409 -11.50 -4.75 34.33
C HIS A 409 -12.41 -3.56 33.96
N ALA A 410 -12.23 -3.04 32.75
CA ALA A 410 -12.91 -1.87 32.21
C ALA A 410 -13.53 -2.15 30.84
N ARG A 411 -14.53 -1.35 30.48
CA ARG A 411 -15.17 -1.38 29.17
C ARG A 411 -14.54 -0.28 28.31
N VAL A 412 -13.87 -0.67 27.24
CA VAL A 412 -13.25 0.26 26.28
C VAL A 412 -14.26 0.58 25.19
N ASP A 413 -14.59 1.86 25.04
CA ASP A 413 -15.51 2.32 24.00
C ASP A 413 -14.96 1.98 22.59
N PRO A 414 -15.69 1.17 21.79
CA PRO A 414 -15.28 0.83 20.44
C PRO A 414 -15.15 2.04 19.51
N ALA A 415 -15.96 3.08 19.70
CA ALA A 415 -15.89 4.29 18.89
C ALA A 415 -14.58 5.05 19.18
N LEU A 416 -14.20 5.16 20.46
CA LEU A 416 -12.91 5.74 20.85
C LEU A 416 -11.75 4.94 20.26
N ALA A 417 -11.76 3.61 20.39
CA ALA A 417 -10.72 2.75 19.83
C ALA A 417 -10.58 2.92 18.31
N MET A 418 -11.70 2.98 17.60
CA MET A 418 -11.73 3.20 16.15
C MET A 418 -11.16 4.56 15.78
N ILE A 419 -11.56 5.63 16.48
CA ILE A 419 -11.05 6.99 16.24
C ILE A 419 -9.54 7.06 16.50
N CYS A 420 -9.07 6.50 17.62
CA CYS A 420 -7.65 6.48 17.94
C CYS A 420 -6.83 5.73 16.89
N PHE A 421 -7.29 4.57 16.43
CA PHE A 421 -6.65 3.83 15.34
C PHE A 421 -6.62 4.66 14.05
N THR A 422 -7.76 5.19 13.60
CA THR A 422 -7.83 5.97 12.36
C THR A 422 -6.90 7.18 12.42
N LEU A 423 -6.88 7.92 13.54
CA LEU A 423 -5.96 9.03 13.72
C LEU A 423 -4.50 8.58 13.65
N GLY A 424 -4.16 7.46 14.29
CA GLY A 424 -2.82 6.88 14.24
C GLY A 424 -2.41 6.46 12.83
N TYR A 425 -3.32 5.83 12.08
CA TYR A 425 -3.09 5.39 10.70
C TYR A 425 -2.95 6.56 9.73
N GLU A 426 -3.87 7.52 9.75
CA GLU A 426 -3.87 8.67 8.82
C GLU A 426 -2.74 9.67 9.13
N LEU A 427 -2.38 9.84 10.41
CA LEU A 427 -1.32 10.78 10.80
C LEU A 427 0.06 10.12 10.93
N ARG A 428 0.21 8.84 10.57
CA ARG A 428 1.45 8.08 10.81
C ARG A 428 2.71 8.75 10.26
N HIS A 429 2.70 9.28 9.04
CA HIS A 429 3.88 9.94 8.47
C HIS A 429 4.21 11.26 9.19
N LYS A 430 3.18 11.99 9.64
CA LYS A 430 3.37 13.21 10.45
C LYS A 430 3.95 12.86 11.82
N ILE A 431 3.50 11.77 12.43
CA ILE A 431 4.04 11.27 13.69
C ILE A 431 5.49 10.81 13.51
N ILE A 432 5.82 10.07 12.45
CA ILE A 432 7.21 9.67 12.12
C ILE A 432 8.10 10.90 11.99
N ALA A 433 7.60 11.98 11.35
CA ALA A 433 8.36 13.21 11.18
C ALA A 433 8.70 13.91 12.52
N ILE A 434 7.92 13.69 13.58
CA ILE A 434 8.18 14.23 14.92
C ILE A 434 9.36 13.52 15.61
N PHE A 435 9.69 12.28 15.21
CA PHE A 435 10.74 11.47 15.84
C PHE A 435 11.96 11.30 14.91
N PRO A 436 13.02 12.13 15.02
CA PRO A 436 14.12 12.13 14.07
C PRO A 436 14.87 10.81 13.97
N LYS A 437 15.02 10.08 15.10
CA LYS A 437 15.69 8.78 15.12
C LYS A 437 14.93 7.73 14.31
N THR A 438 13.61 7.68 14.47
CA THR A 438 12.73 6.77 13.71
C THR A 438 12.75 7.15 12.22
N LYS A 439 12.61 8.44 11.91
CA LYS A 439 12.69 8.94 10.54
C LYS A 439 14.01 8.56 9.87
N ALA A 440 15.14 8.74 10.54
CA ALA A 440 16.47 8.40 10.01
C ALA A 440 16.63 6.89 9.78
N ALA A 441 16.10 6.05 10.68
CA ALA A 441 16.13 4.60 10.51
C ALA A 441 15.28 4.13 9.31
N LEU A 442 14.07 4.67 9.16
CA LEU A 442 13.21 4.39 8.00
C LEU A 442 13.85 4.87 6.70
N TYR A 443 14.44 6.07 6.71
CA TYR A 443 15.17 6.62 5.56
C TYR A 443 16.34 5.71 5.16
N ALA A 444 17.16 5.27 6.11
CA ALA A 444 18.29 4.39 5.85
C ALA A 444 17.85 3.03 5.28
N TYR A 445 16.75 2.47 5.79
CA TYR A 445 16.18 1.23 5.27
C TYR A 445 15.62 1.40 3.85
N ALA A 446 14.84 2.46 3.60
CA ALA A 446 14.30 2.76 2.28
C ALA A 446 15.41 3.00 1.25
N TYR A 447 16.42 3.80 1.61
CA TYR A 447 17.56 4.07 0.75
C TYR A 447 18.33 2.78 0.43
N ARG A 448 18.60 1.93 1.44
CA ARG A 448 19.25 0.63 1.22
C ARG A 448 18.45 -0.26 0.27
N THR A 449 17.15 -0.38 0.52
CA THR A 449 16.25 -1.16 -0.33
C THR A 449 16.19 -0.60 -1.74
N TYR A 450 16.24 0.72 -1.91
CA TYR A 450 16.29 1.34 -3.22
C TYR A 450 17.59 0.98 -3.97
N VAL A 451 18.76 1.09 -3.32
CA VAL A 451 20.05 0.80 -3.98
C VAL A 451 20.32 -0.69 -4.19
N ASP A 452 19.66 -1.59 -3.45
CA ASP A 452 19.75 -3.04 -3.67
C ASP A 452 19.22 -3.46 -5.06
N GLY A 453 18.52 -2.58 -5.78
CA GLY A 453 18.17 -2.74 -7.20
C GLY A 453 19.35 -2.64 -8.17
N VAL A 454 20.51 -2.15 -7.71
CA VAL A 454 21.77 -2.20 -8.46
C VAL A 454 22.55 -3.42 -8.01
N PRO A 455 22.73 -4.45 -8.86
CA PRO A 455 23.52 -5.61 -8.49
C PRO A 455 24.97 -5.23 -8.18
N LEU A 456 25.60 -6.01 -7.30
CA LEU A 456 27.02 -5.83 -7.01
C LEU A 456 27.86 -6.02 -8.28
N TRP A 457 28.94 -5.25 -8.39
CA TRP A 457 29.91 -5.37 -9.47
C TRP A 457 30.48 -6.79 -9.54
N VAL A 458 30.47 -7.35 -10.75
CA VAL A 458 31.12 -8.64 -11.03
C VAL A 458 32.59 -8.37 -11.35
N GLU A 459 33.49 -9.26 -10.90
CA GLU A 459 34.93 -9.14 -11.18
C GLU A 459 35.20 -9.00 -12.69
N GLY A 460 35.91 -7.94 -13.08
CA GLY A 460 36.24 -7.65 -14.47
C GLY A 460 35.15 -6.88 -15.24
N GLN A 461 34.00 -6.58 -14.65
CA GLN A 461 32.96 -5.75 -15.28
C GLN A 461 33.49 -4.34 -15.57
N GLU A 462 34.30 -3.78 -14.68
CA GLU A 462 34.93 -2.47 -14.82
C GLU A 462 35.85 -2.35 -16.04
N LEU A 463 36.36 -3.48 -16.56
CA LEU A 463 37.16 -3.52 -17.78
C LEU A 463 36.29 -3.44 -19.05
N ILE A 464 35.00 -3.77 -18.92
CA ILE A 464 34.02 -3.80 -20.01
C ILE A 464 33.21 -2.51 -20.03
N SER A 465 32.72 -2.09 -18.86
CA SER A 465 31.79 -0.98 -18.74
C SER A 465 31.91 -0.25 -17.39
N PRO A 466 31.97 1.09 -17.37
CA PRO A 466 31.82 1.90 -16.16
C PRO A 466 30.35 2.09 -15.74
N MET A 467 29.38 1.61 -16.53
CA MET A 467 27.96 1.72 -16.21
C MET A 467 27.44 0.50 -15.44
N SER A 468 26.51 0.74 -14.53
CA SER A 468 25.85 -0.33 -13.77
C SER A 468 24.59 -0.83 -14.47
N PHE A 469 23.99 -1.87 -13.89
CA PHE A 469 22.72 -2.42 -14.31
C PHE A 469 21.69 -2.20 -13.19
N TRP A 470 20.41 -2.02 -13.55
CA TRP A 470 19.34 -1.89 -12.58
C TRP A 470 18.25 -2.93 -12.87
N THR A 471 17.78 -3.59 -11.81
CA THR A 471 16.71 -4.59 -11.89
C THR A 471 15.88 -4.61 -10.59
N SER A 472 14.74 -5.31 -10.63
CA SER A 472 14.03 -5.73 -9.44
C SER A 472 14.88 -6.70 -8.61
N HIS A 473 14.71 -6.68 -7.30
CA HIS A 473 15.52 -7.49 -6.40
C HIS A 473 14.71 -8.17 -5.31
N LEU A 474 15.30 -9.23 -4.77
CA LEU A 474 14.73 -9.97 -3.65
C LEU A 474 14.74 -9.11 -2.38
N LEU A 475 13.64 -9.12 -1.62
CA LEU A 475 13.55 -8.49 -0.30
C LEU A 475 14.36 -9.31 0.72
N HIS A 476 15.67 -9.05 0.80
CA HIS A 476 16.60 -9.79 1.65
C HIS A 476 16.45 -9.44 3.14
N ASN A 477 16.24 -8.17 3.49
CA ASN A 477 16.40 -7.69 4.87
C ASN A 477 15.06 -7.58 5.61
N LYS A 478 14.52 -8.70 6.08
CA LYS A 478 13.28 -8.74 6.88
C LYS A 478 13.54 -8.41 8.35
N SER A 479 13.69 -7.12 8.66
CA SER A 479 13.97 -6.65 10.02
C SER A 479 12.68 -6.44 10.83
N ALA A 480 12.51 -7.20 11.92
CA ALA A 480 11.41 -7.00 12.86
C ALA A 480 11.46 -5.61 13.53
N THR A 481 12.66 -5.08 13.76
CA THR A 481 12.87 -3.73 14.31
C THR A 481 12.34 -2.66 13.35
N PHE A 482 12.56 -2.84 12.04
CA PHE A 482 12.04 -1.94 11.02
C PHE A 482 10.51 -1.95 11.02
N VAL A 483 9.89 -3.14 10.99
CA VAL A 483 8.43 -3.28 11.06
C VAL A 483 7.88 -2.61 12.32
N PHE A 484 8.49 -2.85 13.48
CA PHE A 484 8.07 -2.21 14.73
C PHE A 484 8.15 -0.68 14.67
N GLN A 485 9.26 -0.13 14.16
CA GLN A 485 9.44 1.31 14.02
C GLN A 485 8.40 1.96 13.09
N THR A 486 8.04 1.27 12.01
CA THR A 486 7.04 1.75 11.05
C THR A 486 5.61 1.67 11.60
N LEU A 487 5.28 0.64 12.39
CA LEU A 487 3.95 0.48 12.99
C LEU A 487 3.75 1.25 14.30
N LEU A 488 4.84 1.62 14.98
CA LEU A 488 4.80 2.33 16.27
C LEU A 488 3.89 3.58 16.26
N PRO A 489 3.90 4.46 15.24
CA PRO A 489 2.99 5.61 15.17
C PRO A 489 1.51 5.23 15.31
N ILE A 490 1.10 4.15 14.65
CA ILE A 490 -0.30 3.69 14.61
C ILE A 490 -0.71 3.22 16.01
N PHE A 491 0.10 2.33 16.60
CA PHE A 491 -0.17 1.75 17.92
C PHE A 491 0.10 2.70 19.09
N SER A 492 0.88 3.76 18.90
CA SER A 492 1.16 4.76 19.95
C SER A 492 -0.11 5.43 20.48
N THR A 493 -1.16 5.51 19.65
CA THR A 493 -2.47 6.07 20.02
C THR A 493 -3.20 5.27 21.09
N LEU A 494 -2.78 4.03 21.39
CA LEU A 494 -3.28 3.26 22.53
C LEU A 494 -3.08 3.99 23.86
N ILE A 495 -2.11 4.92 23.94
CA ILE A 495 -1.92 5.76 25.14
C ILE A 495 -3.17 6.57 25.47
N PHE A 496 -3.93 7.04 24.47
CA PHE A 496 -5.18 7.77 24.69
C PHE A 496 -6.29 6.85 25.20
N VAL A 497 -6.34 5.60 24.72
CA VAL A 497 -7.26 4.58 25.22
C VAL A 497 -6.96 4.26 26.69
N VAL A 498 -5.69 4.04 27.03
CA VAL A 498 -5.27 3.79 28.41
C VAL A 498 -5.57 4.99 29.30
N ALA A 499 -5.28 6.22 28.85
CA ALA A 499 -5.59 7.44 29.58
C ALA A 499 -7.10 7.59 29.83
N ALA A 500 -7.94 7.27 28.84
CA ALA A 500 -9.39 7.29 28.99
C ALA A 500 -9.87 6.26 30.04
N VAL A 501 -9.34 5.05 30.01
CA VAL A 501 -9.66 3.99 31.00
C VAL A 501 -9.23 4.40 32.41
N ILE A 502 -8.03 4.97 32.57
CA ILE A 502 -7.56 5.46 33.87
C ILE A 502 -8.43 6.63 34.35
N GLY A 503 -8.75 7.57 33.45
CA GLY A 503 -9.61 8.71 33.76
C GLY A 503 -11.00 8.30 34.23
N ASP A 504 -11.61 7.32 33.57
CA ASP A 504 -12.91 6.75 33.96
C ASP A 504 -12.86 6.10 35.35
N LYS A 505 -11.81 5.32 35.63
CA LYS A 505 -11.61 4.74 36.97
C LYS A 505 -11.42 5.79 38.06
N VAL A 506 -10.62 6.81 37.78
CA VAL A 506 -10.37 7.91 38.71
C VAL A 506 -11.67 8.67 38.96
N TYR A 507 -12.45 8.94 37.91
CA TYR A 507 -13.75 9.59 38.02
C TYR A 507 -14.70 8.79 38.91
N HIS A 508 -14.87 7.49 38.66
CA HIS A 508 -15.74 6.63 39.47
C HIS A 508 -15.26 6.43 40.91
N TYR A 509 -13.95 6.52 41.17
CA TYR A 509 -13.40 6.46 42.52
C TYR A 509 -13.75 7.71 43.35
N PHE A 510 -13.66 8.90 42.74
CA PHE A 510 -13.94 10.16 43.43
C PHE A 510 -15.43 10.55 43.44
N PHE A 511 -16.15 10.25 42.36
CA PHE A 511 -17.56 10.51 42.18
C PHE A 511 -18.31 9.17 42.20
N HIS A 512 -18.42 8.57 43.39
CA HIS A 512 -19.23 7.37 43.58
C HIS A 512 -20.68 7.73 43.25
N GLU A 513 -21.22 7.22 42.13
CA GLU A 513 -22.59 7.48 41.72
C GLU A 513 -23.54 7.04 42.84
N ALA A 514 -24.25 8.01 43.41
CA ALA A 514 -25.53 7.79 44.05
C ALA A 514 -26.41 7.07 43.03
N ALA A 515 -26.49 5.75 43.15
CA ALA A 515 -27.31 4.91 42.28
C ALA A 515 -28.67 5.60 42.11
N ARG A 516 -28.95 6.07 40.89
CA ARG A 516 -30.25 6.61 40.49
C ARG A 516 -31.29 5.51 40.65
N THR A 517 -31.74 5.33 41.88
CA THR A 517 -32.97 4.63 42.21
C THR A 517 -34.07 5.51 41.66
N GLN A 518 -34.68 5.10 40.55
CA GLN A 518 -36.01 5.62 40.20
C GLN A 518 -36.97 5.15 41.29
N THR A 519 -37.03 5.90 42.39
CA THR A 519 -38.11 5.82 43.36
C THR A 519 -39.35 6.36 42.68
N SER A 520 -40.16 5.46 42.14
CA SER A 520 -41.57 5.76 41.88
C SER A 520 -42.18 6.26 43.19
N SER A 521 -42.65 7.50 43.17
CA SER A 521 -43.36 8.20 44.24
C SER A 521 -44.43 7.30 44.88
N GLY A 522 -44.32 7.10 46.21
CA GLY A 522 -45.31 6.36 46.99
C GLY A 522 -44.78 5.93 48.36
N SER A 523 -44.78 6.86 49.32
CA SER A 523 -44.82 6.68 50.78
C SER A 523 -44.13 5.47 51.44
N SER A 524 -43.06 5.73 52.19
CA SER A 524 -42.99 5.39 53.63
C SER A 524 -41.67 5.85 54.24
N THR A 525 -41.75 6.76 55.19
CA THR A 525 -40.73 7.12 56.17
C THR A 525 -40.30 5.91 57.01
N ALA A 526 -39.00 5.57 57.02
CA ALA A 526 -38.24 5.23 58.23
C ALA A 526 -36.80 4.76 57.92
N ALA A 527 -35.89 5.14 58.83
CA ALA A 527 -34.55 4.57 59.09
C ALA A 527 -33.39 4.92 58.12
N ARG A 528 -32.72 6.05 58.42
CA ARG A 528 -31.28 6.22 58.21
C ARG A 528 -30.52 5.58 59.38
N SER A 529 -29.67 4.58 59.12
CA SER A 529 -28.41 4.37 59.88
C SER A 529 -27.53 3.25 59.30
N GLY A 530 -26.33 3.62 58.84
CA GLY A 530 -25.07 2.90 59.13
C GLY A 530 -24.80 1.50 58.56
N ARG A 531 -25.62 0.95 57.66
CA ARG A 531 -25.45 -0.44 57.14
C ARG A 531 -25.44 -0.58 55.62
N ASP A 532 -25.27 0.53 54.89
CA ASP A 532 -25.41 0.56 53.43
C ASP A 532 -24.23 -0.08 52.68
N GLY A 533 -23.01 -0.08 53.24
CA GLY A 533 -21.83 -0.69 52.58
C GLY A 533 -21.92 -2.22 52.45
N ASP A 534 -22.24 -2.90 53.55
CA ASP A 534 -22.36 -4.37 53.57
C ASP A 534 -23.63 -4.87 52.86
N THR A 535 -24.74 -4.13 52.95
CA THR A 535 -25.96 -4.49 52.22
C THR A 535 -25.82 -4.24 50.72
N GLN A 536 -25.08 -3.21 50.28
CA GLN A 536 -24.74 -3.03 48.86
C GLN A 536 -23.75 -4.07 48.35
N LEU A 537 -22.75 -4.48 49.14
CA LEU A 537 -21.83 -5.57 48.80
C LEU A 537 -22.54 -6.93 48.69
N LEU A 538 -23.49 -7.20 49.59
CA LEU A 538 -24.36 -8.38 49.52
C LEU A 538 -25.29 -8.32 48.31
N ARG A 539 -25.85 -7.15 47.99
CA ARG A 539 -26.69 -6.94 46.80
C ARG A 539 -25.91 -7.02 45.48
N LYS A 540 -24.61 -6.70 45.51
CA LYS A 540 -23.66 -6.86 44.39
C LYS A 540 -23.40 -8.34 44.07
N ARG A 541 -23.42 -9.22 45.08
CA ARG A 541 -23.21 -10.68 44.92
C ARG A 541 -24.44 -11.49 44.49
N VAL A 542 -25.65 -10.93 44.57
CA VAL A 542 -26.87 -11.66 44.15
C VAL A 542 -27.00 -11.58 42.63
N LEU A 543 -26.87 -12.73 41.96
CA LEU A 543 -27.14 -12.89 40.52
C LEU A 543 -28.64 -12.79 40.25
N THR A 544 -29.01 -12.22 39.10
CA THR A 544 -30.39 -12.22 38.58
C THR A 544 -30.81 -13.63 38.15
N LEU A 545 -32.12 -13.90 38.07
CA LEU A 545 -32.60 -15.21 37.59
C LEU A 545 -32.18 -15.46 36.14
N PHE A 546 -32.09 -14.40 35.33
CA PHE A 546 -31.47 -14.42 34.01
C PHE A 546 -30.02 -14.92 34.05
N GLU A 547 -29.17 -14.36 34.92
CA GLU A 547 -27.77 -14.77 35.06
C GLU A 547 -27.64 -16.24 35.53
N ILE A 548 -28.52 -16.67 36.45
CA ILE A 548 -28.55 -18.05 36.94
C ILE A 548 -29.02 -19.01 35.84
N ALA A 549 -30.02 -18.63 35.04
CA ALA A 549 -30.58 -19.48 34.00
C ALA A 549 -29.66 -19.60 32.77
N THR A 550 -29.00 -18.51 32.38
CA THR A 550 -28.15 -18.44 31.18
C THR A 550 -26.67 -18.68 31.45
N GLY A 551 -26.22 -18.54 32.71
CA GLY A 551 -24.82 -18.59 33.10
C GLY A 551 -24.01 -17.36 32.70
N ALA A 552 -24.63 -16.31 32.14
CA ALA A 552 -23.95 -15.13 31.64
C ALA A 552 -23.88 -14.03 32.70
N GLU A 553 -22.76 -13.91 33.41
CA GLU A 553 -22.52 -12.83 34.38
C GLU A 553 -22.46 -11.46 33.69
N LEU A 554 -23.43 -10.60 33.99
CA LEU A 554 -23.61 -9.32 33.28
C LEU A 554 -22.55 -8.28 33.70
N GLU A 555 -22.06 -8.34 34.94
CA GLU A 555 -21.13 -7.37 35.51
C GLU A 555 -19.65 -7.68 35.24
N SER A 556 -19.27 -8.94 35.05
CA SER A 556 -17.87 -9.34 34.85
C SER A 556 -17.38 -9.14 33.41
N ARG A 557 -18.27 -8.76 32.48
CA ARG A 557 -17.93 -8.57 31.07
C ARG A 557 -17.13 -7.26 30.85
N CYS A 558 -15.85 -7.44 30.52
CA CYS A 558 -14.87 -6.39 30.25
C CYS A 558 -14.23 -6.55 28.86
N GLY A 559 -13.66 -5.49 28.30
CA GLY A 559 -13.06 -5.48 26.95
C GLY A 559 -13.64 -4.39 26.06
N ILE A 560 -13.56 -4.56 24.74
CA ILE A 560 -14.08 -3.57 23.77
C ILE A 560 -15.60 -3.66 23.70
N MET A 561 -16.29 -2.78 24.41
CA MET A 561 -17.74 -2.67 24.43
C MET A 561 -18.11 -1.31 24.97
N THR A 562 -19.24 -0.80 24.52
CA THR A 562 -19.78 0.46 25.02
C THR A 562 -20.16 0.37 26.49
N SER A 563 -20.18 1.50 27.19
CA SER A 563 -20.76 1.55 28.53
C SER A 563 -22.28 1.37 28.46
N TYR A 564 -22.83 0.57 29.37
CA TYR A 564 -24.26 0.29 29.47
C TYR A 564 -24.67 0.02 30.91
N GLU A 565 -25.92 0.34 31.24
CA GLU A 565 -26.52 -0.02 32.51
C GLU A 565 -26.69 -1.54 32.57
N THR A 566 -25.99 -2.21 33.49
CA THR A 566 -26.03 -3.67 33.60
C THR A 566 -27.33 -4.16 34.26
N TYR A 567 -27.84 -3.39 35.23
CA TYR A 567 -28.99 -3.78 36.07
C TYR A 567 -29.96 -2.63 36.28
N LEU A 568 -31.23 -2.98 36.49
CA LEU A 568 -32.28 -2.05 36.92
C LEU A 568 -32.84 -2.51 38.27
N PHE A 569 -33.00 -1.58 39.22
CA PHE A 569 -33.59 -1.88 40.51
C PHE A 569 -35.04 -1.42 40.55
N ILE A 570 -35.98 -2.37 40.49
CA ILE A 570 -37.42 -2.09 40.53
C ILE A 570 -37.96 -2.62 41.86
N LYS A 571 -38.56 -1.74 42.67
CA LYS A 571 -39.14 -2.07 43.99
C LYS A 571 -38.18 -2.85 44.90
N GLY A 572 -36.88 -2.55 44.84
CA GLY A 572 -35.87 -3.17 45.67
C GLY A 572 -35.31 -4.50 45.17
N MET A 573 -35.82 -5.07 44.06
CA MET A 573 -35.29 -6.28 43.43
C MET A 573 -34.38 -5.93 42.24
N LYS A 574 -33.35 -6.75 42.01
CA LYS A 574 -32.35 -6.58 40.94
C LYS A 574 -32.85 -7.28 39.67
N PHE A 575 -32.96 -6.54 38.57
CA PHE A 575 -33.33 -7.06 37.25
C PHE A 575 -32.19 -6.83 36.26
N ALA A 576 -32.07 -7.73 35.27
CA ALA A 576 -31.22 -7.55 34.10
C ALA A 576 -31.84 -6.47 33.20
N SER A 577 -31.08 -5.42 32.90
CA SER A 577 -31.54 -4.38 31.98
C SER A 577 -31.62 -4.92 30.54
N ALA A 578 -32.38 -4.24 29.69
CA ALA A 578 -32.42 -4.55 28.26
C ALA A 578 -31.01 -4.50 27.62
N ASP A 579 -30.25 -3.45 27.93
CA ASP A 579 -28.88 -3.31 27.42
C ASP A 579 -27.96 -4.41 27.95
N GLY A 580 -28.14 -4.85 29.20
CA GLY A 580 -27.38 -5.94 29.80
C GLY A 580 -27.60 -7.26 29.09
N ILE A 581 -28.85 -7.61 28.79
CA ILE A 581 -29.22 -8.84 28.07
C ILE A 581 -28.60 -8.84 26.67
N TYR A 582 -28.79 -7.75 25.92
CA TYR A 582 -28.30 -7.67 24.54
C TYR A 582 -26.78 -7.56 24.46
N SER A 583 -26.16 -6.76 25.32
CA SER A 583 -24.70 -6.63 25.37
C SER A 583 -24.00 -7.91 25.82
N ASN A 584 -24.73 -8.81 26.48
CA ASN A 584 -24.27 -10.17 26.77
C ASN A 584 -24.53 -11.19 25.66
N GLY A 585 -25.14 -10.75 24.55
CA GLY A 585 -25.35 -11.57 23.35
C GLY A 585 -26.64 -12.37 23.37
N PHE A 586 -27.70 -11.87 24.02
CA PHE A 586 -29.02 -12.51 24.04
C PHE A 586 -30.10 -11.61 23.44
N VAL A 587 -31.08 -12.22 22.79
CA VAL A 587 -32.27 -11.56 22.23
C VAL A 587 -33.52 -12.36 22.56
N ILE A 588 -34.66 -11.67 22.61
CA ILE A 588 -35.95 -12.30 22.92
C ILE A 588 -36.75 -12.48 21.62
N VAL A 589 -37.18 -13.70 21.35
CA VAL A 589 -38.04 -14.05 20.22
C VAL A 589 -39.49 -14.06 20.67
N ASN A 590 -40.32 -13.21 20.04
CA ASN A 590 -41.77 -13.13 20.25
C ASN A 590 -42.18 -13.02 21.74
N ASP A 591 -41.38 -12.32 22.56
CA ASP A 591 -41.58 -12.15 24.00
C ASP A 591 -41.72 -13.46 24.81
N LYS A 592 -41.31 -14.61 24.23
CA LYS A 592 -41.50 -15.95 24.81
C LYS A 592 -40.21 -16.71 25.03
N PHE A 593 -39.20 -16.48 24.20
CA PHE A 593 -37.96 -17.25 24.26
C PHE A 593 -36.74 -16.35 24.25
N VAL A 594 -35.81 -16.55 25.19
CA VAL A 594 -34.47 -15.97 25.14
C VAL A 594 -33.57 -16.91 24.34
N ILE A 595 -32.89 -16.38 23.33
CA ILE A 595 -31.88 -17.09 22.54
C ILE A 595 -30.58 -16.30 22.50
N GLN A 596 -29.48 -16.99 22.25
CA GLN A 596 -28.21 -16.33 21.97
C GLN A 596 -28.25 -15.68 20.57
N SER A 597 -27.83 -14.42 20.45
CA SER A 597 -27.85 -13.68 19.19
C SER A 597 -26.96 -14.32 18.12
N SER A 598 -25.84 -14.95 18.52
CA SER A 598 -24.96 -15.71 17.62
C SER A 598 -25.61 -16.92 16.97
N ASP A 599 -26.66 -17.46 17.58
CA ASP A 599 -27.35 -18.65 17.08
C ASP A 599 -28.56 -18.30 16.20
N TYR A 600 -28.98 -17.02 16.15
CA TYR A 600 -30.15 -16.58 15.39
C TYR A 600 -30.13 -17.03 13.93
N TRP A 601 -29.04 -16.75 13.21
CA TRP A 601 -28.92 -17.13 11.80
C TRP A 601 -28.83 -18.64 11.60
N SER A 602 -28.29 -19.37 12.58
CA SER A 602 -28.32 -20.84 12.57
C SER A 602 -29.77 -21.35 12.68
N ILE A 603 -30.60 -20.73 13.53
CA ILE A 603 -32.03 -21.07 13.66
C ILE A 603 -32.78 -20.75 12.36
N VAL A 604 -32.54 -19.58 11.76
CA VAL A 604 -33.15 -19.19 10.47
C VAL A 604 -32.77 -20.20 9.38
N LEU A 605 -31.49 -20.59 9.29
CA LEU A 605 -31.04 -21.57 8.30
C LEU A 605 -31.63 -22.96 8.57
N MET A 606 -31.72 -23.41 9.82
CA MET A 606 -32.40 -24.66 10.21
C MET A 606 -33.88 -24.64 9.78
N LYS A 607 -34.54 -23.48 9.88
CA LYS A 607 -35.91 -23.29 9.42
C LYS A 607 -36.02 -23.37 7.89
N ILE A 608 -35.10 -22.78 7.15
CA ILE A 608 -35.12 -22.81 5.67
C ILE A 608 -34.84 -24.23 5.15
N VAL A 609 -33.79 -24.87 5.67
CA VAL A 609 -33.33 -26.19 5.20
C VAL A 609 -34.18 -27.35 5.76
N GLN A 610 -35.01 -27.09 6.78
CA GLN A 610 -35.80 -28.11 7.49
C GLN A 610 -34.95 -29.25 8.09
N ARG A 611 -33.66 -28.99 8.34
CA ARG A 611 -32.71 -29.95 8.93
C ARG A 611 -31.99 -29.33 10.12
N ARG A 612 -31.75 -30.14 11.15
CA ARG A 612 -30.95 -29.75 12.31
C ARG A 612 -29.48 -30.07 12.03
N PHE A 613 -28.68 -29.04 11.77
CA PHE A 613 -27.23 -29.18 11.61
C PHE A 613 -26.43 -28.66 12.83
N ARG A 614 -27.08 -27.94 13.76
CA ARG A 614 -26.46 -27.43 14.99
C ARG A 614 -27.40 -27.59 16.18
N THR A 615 -26.84 -27.86 17.35
CA THR A 615 -27.56 -27.90 18.63
C THR A 615 -27.66 -26.48 19.17
N VAL A 616 -28.87 -25.94 19.25
CA VAL A 616 -29.15 -24.57 19.74
C VAL A 616 -30.17 -24.66 20.86
N TYR A 617 -29.95 -23.90 21.93
CA TYR A 617 -30.82 -23.87 23.10
C TYR A 617 -31.57 -22.54 23.20
N ALA A 618 -32.81 -22.59 23.69
CA ALA A 618 -33.66 -21.44 23.96
C ALA A 618 -34.24 -21.56 25.37
N TYR A 619 -34.36 -20.44 26.09
CA TYR A 619 -34.92 -20.39 27.44
C TYR A 619 -36.32 -19.78 27.38
N GLU A 620 -37.30 -20.42 28.02
CA GLU A 620 -38.68 -19.93 28.02
C GLU A 620 -38.87 -18.81 29.04
N ILE A 621 -39.66 -17.80 28.68
CA ILE A 621 -39.97 -16.64 29.51
C ILE A 621 -41.41 -16.77 30.02
N VAL A 622 -41.58 -16.72 31.33
CA VAL A 622 -42.90 -16.65 31.98
C VAL A 622 -43.00 -15.32 32.72
N GLY A 623 -43.80 -14.39 32.17
CA GLY A 623 -43.88 -13.02 32.66
C GLY A 623 -42.56 -12.29 32.46
N THR A 624 -41.87 -11.94 33.54
CA THR A 624 -40.54 -11.32 33.53
C THR A 624 -39.42 -12.30 33.94
N THR A 625 -39.76 -13.56 34.24
CA THR A 625 -38.81 -14.56 34.75
C THR A 625 -38.35 -15.51 33.66
N VAL A 626 -37.04 -15.78 33.62
CA VAL A 626 -36.45 -16.76 32.70
C VAL A 626 -36.41 -18.13 33.38
N GLN A 627 -36.93 -19.15 32.71
CA GLN A 627 -36.84 -20.51 33.22
C GLN A 627 -35.41 -21.03 33.15
N GLN A 628 -34.98 -21.73 34.21
CA GLN A 628 -33.63 -22.34 34.28
C GLN A 628 -33.47 -23.54 33.33
N THR A 629 -34.56 -24.12 32.83
CA THR A 629 -34.51 -25.26 31.92
C THR A 629 -34.37 -24.81 30.47
N ALA A 630 -33.22 -25.09 29.88
CA ALA A 630 -32.98 -24.86 28.46
C ALA A 630 -33.78 -25.84 27.58
N ARG A 631 -34.46 -25.33 26.55
CA ARG A 631 -35.18 -26.12 25.55
C ARG A 631 -34.37 -26.21 24.26
N LEU A 632 -34.25 -27.42 23.71
CA LEU A 632 -33.60 -27.64 22.43
C LEU A 632 -34.46 -27.12 21.26
N VAL A 633 -33.84 -26.37 20.35
CA VAL A 633 -34.49 -25.80 19.17
C VAL A 633 -34.49 -26.79 18.00
N TYR A 634 -35.66 -26.93 17.37
CA TYR A 634 -35.90 -27.74 16.17
C TYR A 634 -36.39 -26.85 15.01
N PRO A 635 -36.31 -27.29 13.74
CA PRO A 635 -36.83 -26.54 12.59
C PRO A 635 -38.32 -26.14 12.69
N ARG A 636 -39.10 -26.85 13.51
CA ARG A 636 -40.52 -26.57 13.76
C ARG A 636 -40.78 -25.72 15.01
N THR A 637 -39.76 -25.40 15.81
CA THR A 637 -39.91 -24.67 17.08
C THR A 637 -40.36 -23.23 16.89
N PHE A 638 -39.84 -22.53 15.87
CA PHE A 638 -40.21 -21.15 15.58
C PHE A 638 -40.87 -21.02 14.19
N THR A 639 -41.83 -20.12 14.07
CA THR A 639 -42.38 -19.67 12.78
C THR A 639 -41.56 -18.49 12.22
N PHE A 640 -41.62 -18.25 10.91
CA PHE A 640 -40.92 -17.09 10.31
C PHE A 640 -41.39 -15.75 10.89
N LYS A 641 -42.69 -15.63 11.17
CA LYS A 641 -43.28 -14.44 11.80
C LYS A 641 -42.70 -14.20 13.21
N GLU A 642 -42.48 -15.27 13.97
CA GLU A 642 -41.87 -15.18 15.29
C GLU A 642 -40.39 -14.78 15.22
N LEU A 643 -39.64 -15.33 14.25
CA LEU A 643 -38.23 -14.99 14.05
C LEU A 643 -37.99 -13.55 13.59
N LEU A 644 -38.98 -12.91 12.95
CA LEU A 644 -38.95 -11.49 12.61
C LEU A 644 -39.33 -10.58 13.80
N SER A 645 -39.96 -11.15 14.84
CA SER A 645 -40.37 -10.41 16.04
C SER A 645 -39.30 -10.53 17.14
N LEU A 646 -38.12 -9.97 16.88
CA LEU A 646 -37.06 -9.85 17.89
C LEU A 646 -37.27 -8.63 18.78
N ASN A 647 -37.15 -8.81 20.09
CA ASN A 647 -37.34 -7.77 21.09
C ASN A 647 -36.28 -7.89 22.21
N ILE A 648 -36.21 -6.87 23.05
CA ILE A 648 -35.47 -6.90 24.31
C ILE A 648 -36.32 -6.22 25.38
N THR A 649 -36.53 -6.93 26.48
CA THR A 649 -37.26 -6.45 27.65
C THR A 649 -36.47 -6.74 28.91
N VAL A 650 -36.76 -6.01 29.99
CA VAL A 650 -36.15 -6.23 31.31
C VAL A 650 -36.55 -7.61 31.84
N LEU A 651 -35.58 -8.39 32.32
CA LEU A 651 -35.79 -9.74 32.85
C LEU A 651 -35.33 -9.84 34.30
N SER A 652 -36.00 -10.66 35.11
CA SER A 652 -35.70 -10.92 36.51
C SER A 652 -34.51 -11.84 36.70
#